data_AF-A0A7S7QS99-F1
#
_entry.id   AF-A0A7S7QS99-F1
#
_cell.length_a   1.000
_cell.length_b   1.000
_cell.length_c   1.000
_cell.angle_alpha   90.00
_cell.angle_beta   90.00
_cell.angle_gamma   90.00
#
_symmetry.space_group_name_H-M   'P 1'
#
loop_
_entity.id
_entity.type
_entity.pdbx_description
1 polymer ?
#
loop_
_entity_poly.entity_id
_entity_poly.type
_entity_poly.pdbx_seq_one_letter_code
_entity_poly.pdbx_strand_id
1 'polypeptide(L)'
;MAVYTFDASTNSFVLVNDSLLSADPSLASFSLATDLADYAPGSTANIAATVGVGDTVTFNVADVAGTAVSGTDQPWTVTDGGAGDLDGVANGVIRTTWAVGMDAAGEAFSLSAIDQTAGVMMTTGFTDSPHTPVQAVVPASLTNGIKFLTGDTNTATGTGIFPSFVTIQNTGVEQGFNTDAAPVQNTGSSPAHNHSLLLGAVPIVTIDGVDYREFRLDLNEQSDPISLDKLQIYAASAGNLTSLAGLTQLYDMDGGADGKTGGGADVDVSVGLTAWSSGSGHSDYKVLIPNSYFVGTDPGAFIYLYSQFSNADAGFEEWSVGPASPAGKTPDAVVGIDKQISVDGTNWQDVGLYGIAAGSDDAPTLLAGSTVYYKVIITNETMPNASNVDPKLLLAPLIDDPALAFTYQGGDANNNGLIDLGESWTYTASTTAVDGLQPGGNGQLLQIDTVTAVGTVTDANGTTTGTNSDRANYIGVTPKIAIDKVTVDGTLDANGNLVLVDGKGAAGDNLTIIAGENIIWEYKVSNAGDVALSDVTVADDQPGVMPTSLTSGGFNVGDANQNGLLDTTETWIFTATGTAIDGAYTNKGTASGSFTDDAGHTANPTASDTSGYTGVTPAIHLEKVTTGVDSVTIVNNVVTPHLATGDGLSFLAGYGVTWTYTVTNAGDVPLSNIAVTDNQPGVSPTAVLQADHVHNVGDANNNGLLDLGESWTFTASGTAILGDYSNTGTASGSFTDTALHTALPTDDDVSSYTGTFTEQGGTLTQGFWGSHTDAWDGSSAKVSNPTNSAFKSGVLSALDINPRHDGNLLLGDSNGDGIANDAHNLLISNTLAASILSSSTTGDARIIMLQQAVAAQLNIDNGKVQPNDLIDEAVMWLTGKGAWSGNGFTVDANNDGIIDSSGGKLAGSAVATSGNAWQKYVDVTNPASIADWNNGKEADGEGLKNALMWWNDGHLVTSTSGQVAYDSNGTSAGGINPATVNLNTMDEFWVSLHQQTSLTGIA
;
A
#
# COMPACT_ATOMS: atom_id res chain seq x y z
N MET A 1 -8.19 -55.00 9.17
CA MET A 1 -8.26 -54.68 10.61
C MET A 1 -7.37 -53.47 10.90
N ALA A 2 -7.84 -52.52 11.71
CA ALA A 2 -7.07 -51.37 12.19
C ALA A 2 -7.14 -51.28 13.72
N VAL A 3 -6.04 -50.88 14.35
CA VAL A 3 -5.92 -50.70 15.81
C VAL A 3 -5.76 -49.22 16.12
N TYR A 4 -6.46 -48.74 17.15
CA TYR A 4 -6.47 -47.35 17.58
C TYR A 4 -6.22 -47.27 19.09
N THR A 5 -5.54 -46.21 19.53
CA THR A 5 -5.38 -45.88 20.95
C THR A 5 -6.14 -44.59 21.29
N PHE A 6 -6.66 -44.51 22.51
CA PHE A 6 -7.38 -43.33 22.95
C PHE A 6 -6.42 -42.17 23.25
N ASP A 7 -6.57 -41.06 22.53
CA ASP A 7 -5.89 -39.79 22.82
C ASP A 7 -6.78 -38.92 23.70
N ALA A 8 -6.39 -38.83 24.98
CA ALA A 8 -7.12 -38.04 25.96
C ALA A 8 -7.10 -36.52 25.69
N SER A 9 -6.18 -36.01 24.86
CA SER A 9 -6.08 -34.58 24.54
C SER A 9 -7.11 -34.13 23.50
N THR A 10 -7.46 -35.04 22.58
CA THR A 10 -8.46 -34.82 21.53
C THR A 10 -9.78 -35.52 21.81
N ASN A 11 -9.83 -36.33 22.88
CA ASN A 11 -10.97 -37.18 23.26
C ASN A 11 -11.42 -38.08 22.08
N SER A 12 -10.45 -38.61 21.34
CA SER A 12 -10.67 -39.38 20.11
C SER A 12 -9.74 -40.59 20.04
N PHE A 13 -10.11 -41.59 19.25
CA PHE A 13 -9.25 -42.75 18.96
C PHE A 13 -8.39 -42.44 17.73
N VAL A 14 -7.08 -42.56 17.88
CA VAL A 14 -6.10 -42.26 16.81
C VAL A 14 -5.52 -43.56 16.28
N LEU A 15 -5.41 -43.66 14.94
CA LEU A 15 -4.89 -44.86 14.26
C LEU A 15 -3.43 -45.13 14.65
N VAL A 16 -3.15 -46.35 15.10
CA VAL A 16 -1.79 -46.79 15.41
C VAL A 16 -1.08 -47.13 14.10
N ASN A 17 -0.09 -46.33 13.72
CA ASN A 17 0.75 -46.59 12.54
C ASN A 17 1.87 -47.61 12.84
N ASP A 18 2.54 -48.11 11.79
CA ASP A 18 3.63 -49.10 11.91
C ASP A 18 4.77 -48.65 12.86
N SER A 19 5.01 -47.33 12.97
CA SER A 19 6.04 -46.79 13.87
C SER A 19 5.66 -46.91 15.35
N LEU A 20 4.38 -46.80 15.70
CA LEU A 20 3.86 -46.96 17.06
C LEU A 20 3.74 -48.45 17.47
N LEU A 21 3.40 -49.35 16.54
CA LEU A 21 3.42 -50.81 16.74
C LEU A 21 4.83 -51.33 17.11
N SER A 22 5.88 -50.70 16.58
CA SER A 22 7.26 -51.03 16.92
C SER A 22 7.70 -50.54 18.31
N ALA A 23 7.01 -49.53 18.85
CA ALA A 23 7.33 -48.91 20.14
C ALA A 23 6.60 -49.57 21.33
N ASP A 24 5.44 -50.19 21.10
CA ASP A 24 4.72 -51.00 22.08
C ASP A 24 4.26 -52.36 21.49
N PRO A 25 5.07 -53.42 21.60
CA PRO A 25 4.75 -54.73 21.05
C PRO A 25 3.57 -55.43 21.74
N SER A 26 3.07 -54.92 22.88
CA SER A 26 1.87 -55.47 23.54
C SER A 26 0.58 -55.13 22.79
N LEU A 27 0.59 -54.11 21.93
CA LEU A 27 -0.53 -53.77 21.06
C LEU A 27 -0.68 -54.74 19.89
N ALA A 28 0.39 -55.46 19.51
CA ALA A 28 0.38 -56.44 18.42
C ALA A 28 -0.33 -57.76 18.77
N SER A 29 -0.61 -58.01 20.05
CA SER A 29 -1.37 -59.20 20.49
C SER A 29 -2.89 -59.02 20.46
N PHE A 30 -3.39 -57.81 20.25
CA PHE A 30 -4.82 -57.54 20.11
C PHE A 30 -5.28 -57.84 18.69
N SER A 31 -6.36 -58.60 18.55
CA SER A 31 -6.92 -58.95 17.24
C SER A 31 -8.44 -58.93 17.27
N LEU A 32 -9.05 -58.62 16.13
CA LEU A 32 -10.49 -58.66 15.95
C LEU A 32 -10.79 -59.22 14.57
N ALA A 33 -11.56 -60.29 14.53
CA ALA A 33 -11.94 -60.96 13.30
C ALA A 33 -13.35 -61.52 13.38
N THR A 34 -13.97 -61.60 12.21
CA THR A 34 -15.13 -62.42 11.93
C THR A 34 -14.65 -63.76 11.32
N ASP A 35 -15.42 -64.82 11.45
CA ASP A 35 -15.05 -66.12 10.86
C ASP A 35 -15.19 -66.17 9.33
N LEU A 36 -16.00 -65.27 8.76
CA LEU A 36 -16.14 -65.05 7.32
C LEU A 36 -15.94 -63.56 7.00
N ALA A 37 -15.52 -63.28 5.77
CA ALA A 37 -15.45 -61.92 5.25
C ALA A 37 -16.83 -61.41 4.79
N ASP A 38 -17.77 -62.33 4.55
CA ASP A 38 -19.09 -62.06 3.95
C ASP A 38 -20.15 -62.98 4.56
N TYR A 39 -21.37 -62.47 4.77
CA TYR A 39 -22.46 -63.18 5.46
C TYR A 39 -23.80 -62.92 4.81
N ALA A 40 -24.55 -63.98 4.47
CA ALA A 40 -25.89 -63.83 3.90
C ALA A 40 -26.92 -63.22 4.90
N PRO A 41 -27.99 -62.55 4.42
CA PRO A 41 -29.04 -62.01 5.28
C PRO A 41 -29.72 -63.12 6.08
N GLY A 42 -29.91 -62.90 7.39
CA GLY A 42 -30.49 -63.89 8.30
C GLY A 42 -29.50 -64.92 8.86
N SER A 43 -28.21 -64.83 8.52
CA SER A 43 -27.15 -65.67 9.10
C SER A 43 -26.63 -65.12 10.45
N THR A 44 -25.63 -65.79 11.03
CA THR A 44 -25.00 -65.39 12.30
C THR A 44 -23.50 -65.20 12.07
N ALA A 45 -23.00 -63.99 12.31
CA ALA A 45 -21.58 -63.70 12.30
C ALA A 45 -20.91 -64.16 13.60
N ASN A 46 -19.90 -65.04 13.50
CA ASN A 46 -19.11 -65.44 14.66
C ASN A 46 -17.90 -64.51 14.79
N ILE A 47 -17.78 -63.88 15.95
CA ILE A 47 -16.79 -62.85 16.24
C ILE A 47 -15.77 -63.40 17.23
N ALA A 48 -14.49 -63.23 16.93
CA ALA A 48 -13.38 -63.52 17.82
C ALA A 48 -12.55 -62.26 18.07
N ALA A 49 -12.31 -61.97 19.35
CA ALA A 49 -11.41 -60.89 19.75
C ALA A 49 -10.32 -61.42 20.70
N THR A 50 -9.06 -61.13 20.41
CA THR A 50 -7.95 -61.37 21.34
C THR A 50 -7.72 -60.11 22.17
N VAL A 51 -7.84 -60.23 23.49
CA VAL A 51 -7.76 -59.15 24.48
C VAL A 51 -7.00 -59.60 25.73
N GLY A 52 -6.86 -58.73 26.73
CA GLY A 52 -6.26 -59.15 28.01
C GLY A 52 -7.16 -60.14 28.75
N VAL A 53 -6.54 -61.04 29.52
CA VAL A 53 -7.26 -62.12 30.23
C VAL A 53 -8.21 -61.52 31.27
N GLY A 54 -9.50 -61.80 31.13
CA GLY A 54 -10.58 -61.29 31.98
C GLY A 54 -11.05 -59.87 31.65
N ASP A 55 -10.58 -59.26 30.56
CA ASP A 55 -10.99 -57.92 30.15
C ASP A 55 -12.42 -57.86 29.62
N THR A 56 -12.99 -56.66 29.67
CA THR A 56 -14.35 -56.38 29.22
C THR A 56 -14.33 -55.52 27.97
N VAL A 57 -14.95 -56.04 26.91
CA VAL A 57 -14.91 -55.47 25.56
C VAL A 57 -16.31 -55.05 25.14
N THR A 58 -16.43 -53.86 24.58
CA THR A 58 -17.67 -53.39 23.94
C THR A 58 -17.55 -53.53 22.44
N PHE A 59 -18.44 -54.34 21.86
CA PHE A 59 -18.54 -54.54 20.42
C PHE A 59 -19.63 -53.65 19.84
N ASN A 60 -19.43 -53.16 18.63
CA ASN A 60 -20.47 -52.50 17.83
C ASN A 60 -20.31 -52.90 16.36
N VAL A 61 -21.43 -53.13 15.67
CA VAL A 61 -21.47 -53.29 14.22
C VAL A 61 -22.15 -52.07 13.64
N ALA A 62 -21.44 -51.29 12.84
CA ALA A 62 -21.97 -50.13 12.12
C ALA A 62 -22.17 -50.47 10.65
N ASP A 63 -23.23 -49.95 10.05
CA ASP A 63 -23.42 -49.96 8.60
C ASP A 63 -22.54 -48.88 7.94
N VAL A 64 -21.94 -49.20 6.80
CA VAL A 64 -21.02 -48.35 6.05
C VAL A 64 -21.71 -47.68 4.83
N ALA A 65 -22.88 -48.16 4.38
CA ALA A 65 -23.54 -47.68 3.15
C ALA A 65 -24.86 -46.90 3.35
N GLY A 66 -25.36 -46.76 4.58
CA GLY A 66 -26.25 -45.66 4.99
C GLY A 66 -27.75 -45.93 4.87
N THR A 67 -28.17 -47.15 4.54
CA THR A 67 -29.56 -47.59 4.71
C THR A 67 -29.66 -48.32 6.04
N ALA A 68 -30.48 -47.85 6.98
CA ALA A 68 -30.52 -48.43 8.33
C ALA A 68 -30.86 -49.93 8.33
N VAL A 69 -29.84 -50.77 8.49
CA VAL A 69 -29.96 -52.23 8.67
C VAL A 69 -30.35 -52.55 10.11
N SER A 70 -31.33 -53.43 10.30
CA SER A 70 -31.79 -53.81 11.62
C SER A 70 -30.68 -54.48 12.45
N GLY A 71 -30.42 -53.95 13.64
CA GLY A 71 -29.45 -54.52 14.59
C GLY A 71 -28.03 -53.92 14.53
N THR A 72 -27.76 -52.99 13.61
CA THR A 72 -26.54 -52.17 13.63
C THR A 72 -26.65 -51.04 14.67
N ASP A 73 -25.51 -50.48 15.08
CA ASP A 73 -25.37 -49.41 16.09
C ASP A 73 -26.00 -49.72 17.46
N GLN A 74 -26.06 -51.01 17.81
CA GLN A 74 -26.55 -51.53 19.09
C GLN A 74 -25.36 -52.17 19.84
N PRO A 75 -24.53 -51.37 20.54
CA PRO A 75 -23.33 -51.91 21.15
C PRO A 75 -23.66 -52.91 22.27
N TRP A 76 -22.88 -53.97 22.36
CA TRP A 76 -22.99 -54.97 23.44
C TRP A 76 -21.64 -55.22 24.09
N THR A 77 -21.67 -55.67 25.35
CA THR A 77 -20.47 -55.84 26.16
C THR A 77 -20.28 -57.32 26.53
N VAL A 78 -19.06 -57.81 26.37
CA VAL A 78 -18.67 -59.17 26.72
C VAL A 78 -17.40 -59.13 27.56
N THR A 79 -17.35 -59.94 28.62
CA THR A 79 -16.15 -60.14 29.44
C THR A 79 -15.55 -61.51 29.13
N ASP A 80 -14.24 -61.59 28.92
CA ASP A 80 -13.48 -62.84 28.72
C ASP A 80 -13.69 -63.79 29.91
N GLY A 81 -14.27 -64.97 29.66
CA GLY A 81 -14.73 -65.92 30.70
C GLY A 81 -16.10 -65.62 31.32
N GLY A 82 -16.85 -64.63 30.82
CA GLY A 82 -18.18 -64.25 31.25
C GLY A 82 -19.31 -64.94 30.48
N ALA A 83 -20.57 -64.65 30.82
CA ALA A 83 -21.74 -65.32 30.22
C ALA A 83 -22.02 -64.95 28.74
N GLY A 84 -21.43 -63.87 28.23
CA GLY A 84 -21.51 -63.46 26.81
C GLY A 84 -20.35 -63.98 25.96
N ASP A 85 -19.38 -64.63 26.58
CA ASP A 85 -18.25 -65.29 25.93
C ASP A 85 -18.60 -66.76 25.73
N LEU A 86 -18.70 -67.17 24.47
CA LEU A 86 -19.29 -68.44 24.05
C LEU A 86 -18.44 -69.65 24.42
N ASP A 87 -17.14 -69.48 24.64
CA ASP A 87 -16.32 -70.55 25.21
C ASP A 87 -16.35 -70.57 26.76
N GLY A 88 -16.71 -69.45 27.39
CA GLY A 88 -16.90 -69.30 28.82
C GLY A 88 -15.61 -69.42 29.64
N VAL A 89 -14.43 -69.27 29.04
CA VAL A 89 -13.13 -69.45 29.70
C VAL A 89 -12.29 -68.17 29.59
N ALA A 90 -11.92 -67.57 30.72
CA ALA A 90 -11.02 -66.40 30.74
C ALA A 90 -9.61 -66.79 30.25
N ASN A 91 -9.35 -66.62 28.97
CA ASN A 91 -8.13 -67.07 28.30
C ASN A 91 -7.48 -66.00 27.40
N GLY A 92 -8.06 -64.80 27.38
CA GLY A 92 -7.65 -63.69 26.51
C GLY A 92 -8.25 -63.76 25.11
N VAL A 93 -9.27 -64.62 24.88
CA VAL A 93 -10.01 -64.71 23.63
C VAL A 93 -11.50 -64.70 23.93
N ILE A 94 -12.18 -63.64 23.52
CA ILE A 94 -13.64 -63.58 23.56
C ILE A 94 -14.20 -64.16 22.26
N ARG A 95 -15.14 -65.10 22.38
CA ARG A 95 -15.99 -65.55 21.27
C ARG A 95 -17.40 -65.05 21.47
N THR A 96 -17.95 -64.32 20.52
CA THR A 96 -19.32 -63.83 20.59
C THR A 96 -19.97 -63.88 19.21
N THR A 97 -21.24 -63.50 19.10
CA THR A 97 -21.98 -63.56 17.84
C THR A 97 -22.81 -62.31 17.63
N TRP A 98 -23.02 -61.97 16.36
CA TRP A 98 -23.98 -60.96 15.93
C TRP A 98 -24.92 -61.55 14.87
N ALA A 99 -26.21 -61.22 14.94
CA ALA A 99 -27.19 -61.72 13.98
C ALA A 99 -27.28 -60.77 12.79
N VAL A 100 -27.09 -61.29 11.58
CA VAL A 100 -27.17 -60.52 10.34
C VAL A 100 -28.65 -60.36 9.97
N GLY A 101 -29.12 -59.11 9.89
CA GLY A 101 -30.52 -58.79 9.58
C GLY A 101 -30.96 -59.36 8.24
N MET A 102 -32.26 -59.62 8.07
CA MET A 102 -32.83 -60.02 6.76
C MET A 102 -32.79 -58.87 5.74
N ASP A 103 -32.54 -57.66 6.21
CA ASP A 103 -32.45 -56.38 5.50
C ASP A 103 -31.00 -55.95 5.24
N ALA A 104 -30.01 -56.83 5.48
CA ALA A 104 -28.59 -56.56 5.32
C ALA A 104 -28.04 -56.77 3.89
N ALA A 105 -28.88 -57.21 2.95
CA ALA A 105 -28.42 -57.62 1.62
C ALA A 105 -27.74 -56.49 0.83
N GLY A 106 -26.51 -56.74 0.39
CA GLY A 106 -25.67 -55.79 -0.35
C GLY A 106 -24.87 -54.82 0.52
N GLU A 107 -24.93 -54.96 1.84
CA GLU A 107 -24.39 -53.97 2.76
C GLU A 107 -22.93 -54.29 3.16
N ALA A 108 -22.22 -53.27 3.61
CA ALA A 108 -20.90 -53.41 4.20
C ALA A 108 -20.95 -52.98 5.66
N PHE A 109 -20.31 -53.75 6.54
CA PHE A 109 -20.32 -53.53 7.97
C PHE A 109 -18.93 -53.27 8.51
N SER A 110 -18.85 -52.36 9.48
CA SER A 110 -17.66 -52.13 10.29
C SER A 110 -17.89 -52.64 11.70
N LEU A 111 -17.20 -53.72 12.07
CA LEU A 111 -17.13 -54.21 13.45
C LEU A 111 -16.06 -53.44 14.21
N SER A 112 -16.44 -52.85 15.35
CA SER A 112 -15.49 -52.29 16.32
C SER A 112 -15.56 -53.06 17.63
N ALA A 113 -14.41 -53.16 18.31
CA ALA A 113 -14.27 -53.75 19.64
C ALA A 113 -13.38 -52.84 20.49
N ILE A 114 -13.94 -52.28 21.56
CA ILE A 114 -13.24 -51.40 22.49
C ILE A 114 -12.96 -52.17 23.77
N ASP A 115 -11.69 -52.43 24.05
CA ASP A 115 -11.24 -52.93 25.34
C ASP A 115 -11.26 -51.77 26.35
N GLN A 116 -12.16 -51.85 27.32
CA GLN A 116 -12.38 -50.78 28.29
C GLN A 116 -11.24 -50.67 29.32
N THR A 117 -10.49 -51.76 29.54
CA THR A 117 -9.36 -51.77 30.49
C THR A 117 -8.11 -51.20 29.82
N ALA A 118 -7.83 -51.61 28.58
CA ALA A 118 -6.64 -51.20 27.84
C ALA A 118 -6.79 -49.84 27.13
N GLY A 119 -8.02 -49.36 26.90
CA GLY A 119 -8.27 -48.13 26.13
C GLY A 119 -7.88 -48.27 24.65
N VAL A 120 -7.95 -49.49 24.13
CA VAL A 120 -7.61 -49.85 22.74
C VAL A 120 -8.89 -50.16 21.99
N MET A 121 -9.02 -49.62 20.79
CA MET A 121 -10.10 -49.95 19.86
C MET A 121 -9.53 -50.72 18.68
N MET A 122 -10.17 -51.82 18.33
CA MET A 122 -9.91 -52.57 17.11
C MET A 122 -11.10 -52.42 16.19
N THR A 123 -10.85 -52.37 14.89
CA THR A 123 -11.90 -52.38 13.87
C THR A 123 -11.56 -53.40 12.79
N THR A 124 -12.59 -54.04 12.24
CA THR A 124 -12.49 -54.84 11.03
C THR A 124 -13.76 -54.68 10.20
N GLY A 125 -13.64 -54.79 8.88
CA GLY A 125 -14.79 -54.79 7.98
C GLY A 125 -15.23 -56.22 7.67
N PHE A 126 -16.51 -56.40 7.38
CA PHE A 126 -17.09 -57.59 6.76
C PHE A 126 -18.30 -57.14 5.92
N THR A 127 -18.76 -57.95 4.98
CA THR A 127 -19.88 -57.59 4.09
C THR A 127 -21.07 -58.53 4.25
N ASP A 128 -22.17 -58.15 3.63
CA ASP A 128 -23.24 -59.00 3.11
C ASP A 128 -23.38 -58.69 1.60
N SER A 129 -22.26 -58.70 0.88
CA SER A 129 -22.26 -58.45 -0.56
C SER A 129 -22.90 -59.63 -1.27
N PRO A 130 -23.72 -59.43 -2.32
CA PRO A 130 -24.12 -60.53 -3.17
C PRO A 130 -22.85 -61.19 -3.73
N HIS A 131 -22.68 -62.50 -3.51
CA HIS A 131 -21.68 -63.29 -4.23
C HIS A 131 -21.79 -62.94 -5.71
N THR A 132 -20.73 -62.39 -6.30
CA THR A 132 -20.76 -61.94 -7.69
C THR A 132 -21.01 -63.16 -8.58
N PRO A 133 -22.14 -63.23 -9.30
CA PRO A 133 -22.43 -64.40 -10.12
C PRO A 133 -21.35 -64.55 -11.20
N VAL A 134 -20.54 -65.60 -11.12
CA VAL A 134 -19.50 -65.87 -12.12
C VAL A 134 -20.16 -66.54 -13.32
N GLN A 135 -20.22 -65.82 -14.45
CA GLN A 135 -20.74 -66.36 -15.71
C GLN A 135 -19.91 -67.55 -16.17
N ALA A 136 -20.58 -68.55 -16.75
CA ALA A 136 -19.88 -69.68 -17.37
C ALA A 136 -19.09 -69.20 -18.59
N VAL A 137 -17.87 -69.69 -18.75
CA VAL A 137 -17.05 -69.46 -19.94
C VAL A 137 -17.52 -70.41 -21.03
N VAL A 138 -18.55 -69.99 -21.76
CA VAL A 138 -19.16 -70.77 -22.85
C VAL A 138 -18.38 -70.52 -24.16
N PRO A 139 -17.82 -71.55 -24.81
CA PRO A 139 -17.11 -71.38 -26.06
C PRO A 139 -18.07 -71.03 -27.20
N ALA A 140 -17.66 -70.12 -28.09
CA ALA A 140 -18.48 -69.68 -29.23
C ALA A 140 -18.85 -70.82 -30.21
N SER A 141 -18.15 -71.97 -30.14
CA SER A 141 -18.46 -73.17 -30.91
C SER A 141 -19.67 -73.96 -30.40
N LEU A 142 -20.11 -73.73 -29.15
CA LEU A 142 -21.30 -74.36 -28.60
C LEU A 142 -22.57 -73.69 -29.16
N THR A 143 -23.15 -74.31 -30.19
CA THR A 143 -24.20 -73.72 -31.03
C THR A 143 -25.55 -74.46 -30.97
N ASN A 144 -25.67 -75.46 -30.09
CA ASN A 144 -26.85 -76.33 -29.98
C ASN A 144 -28.03 -75.70 -29.20
N GLY A 145 -27.89 -74.43 -28.81
CA GLY A 145 -28.93 -73.66 -28.13
C GLY A 145 -29.01 -73.85 -26.63
N ILE A 146 -28.14 -74.65 -26.00
CA ILE A 146 -28.02 -74.67 -24.53
C ILE A 146 -27.67 -73.28 -23.99
N LYS A 147 -28.25 -72.90 -22.85
CA LYS A 147 -27.87 -71.68 -22.12
C LYS A 147 -27.32 -72.04 -20.75
N PHE A 148 -26.20 -71.44 -20.38
CA PHE A 148 -25.69 -71.43 -19.02
C PHE A 148 -26.01 -70.07 -18.43
N LEU A 149 -26.87 -70.06 -17.42
CA LEU A 149 -27.17 -68.87 -16.63
C LEU A 149 -26.59 -69.05 -15.24
N THR A 150 -26.44 -67.93 -14.56
CA THR A 150 -26.08 -67.88 -13.16
C THR A 150 -27.17 -68.54 -12.30
N GLY A 151 -26.77 -69.33 -11.30
CA GLY A 151 -27.63 -70.00 -10.32
C GLY A 151 -28.43 -69.08 -9.37
N ASP A 152 -29.21 -69.67 -8.46
CA ASP A 152 -30.06 -68.93 -7.50
C ASP A 152 -29.30 -68.45 -6.26
N THR A 153 -29.60 -67.23 -5.79
CA THR A 153 -28.98 -66.61 -4.60
C THR A 153 -29.73 -66.83 -3.28
N ASN A 154 -30.92 -67.46 -3.31
CA ASN A 154 -31.91 -67.35 -2.22
C ASN A 154 -32.31 -68.67 -1.53
N THR A 155 -31.41 -69.64 -1.36
CA THR A 155 -31.72 -70.87 -0.59
C THR A 155 -30.74 -71.13 0.54
N ALA A 156 -31.27 -71.66 1.65
CA ALA A 156 -30.58 -71.89 2.93
C ALA A 156 -29.25 -72.63 2.79
N THR A 157 -28.23 -72.18 3.53
CA THR A 157 -26.86 -72.70 3.49
C THR A 157 -26.63 -73.83 4.50
N GLY A 158 -25.85 -74.84 4.08
CA GLY A 158 -25.45 -76.00 4.89
C GLY A 158 -25.23 -77.28 4.06
N THR A 159 -24.21 -78.08 4.40
CA THR A 159 -23.90 -79.34 3.71
C THR A 159 -25.09 -80.32 3.78
N GLY A 160 -25.57 -80.77 2.61
CA GLY A 160 -26.69 -81.72 2.48
C GLY A 160 -28.10 -81.12 2.32
N ILE A 161 -28.22 -79.80 2.06
CA ILE A 161 -29.51 -79.12 1.83
C ILE A 161 -29.89 -79.07 0.34
N PHE A 162 -28.92 -79.11 -0.57
CA PHE A 162 -29.17 -79.09 -2.02
C PHE A 162 -29.90 -80.37 -2.47
N PRO A 163 -31.04 -80.28 -3.20
CA PRO A 163 -31.86 -81.42 -3.57
C PRO A 163 -31.28 -82.16 -4.79
N SER A 164 -30.05 -82.66 -4.66
CA SER A 164 -29.34 -83.32 -5.74
C SER A 164 -29.96 -84.68 -6.09
N PHE A 165 -30.01 -84.98 -7.39
CA PHE A 165 -30.39 -86.30 -7.90
C PHE A 165 -29.15 -87.10 -8.33
N VAL A 166 -27.99 -86.45 -8.48
CA VAL A 166 -26.67 -87.09 -8.57
C VAL A 166 -25.61 -86.19 -7.96
N THR A 167 -24.68 -86.81 -7.24
CA THR A 167 -23.45 -86.17 -6.76
C THR A 167 -22.26 -86.93 -7.32
N ILE A 168 -21.29 -86.22 -7.88
CA ILE A 168 -20.11 -86.78 -8.54
C ILE A 168 -18.89 -86.26 -7.78
N GLN A 169 -17.91 -87.12 -7.49
CA GLN A 169 -16.70 -86.72 -6.79
C GLN A 169 -15.50 -87.57 -7.23
N ASN A 170 -14.49 -86.94 -7.80
CA ASN A 170 -13.14 -87.51 -7.95
C ASN A 170 -12.09 -86.42 -8.18
N THR A 171 -10.82 -86.69 -7.84
CA THR A 171 -9.74 -85.76 -8.15
C THR A 171 -9.34 -85.83 -9.63
N GLY A 172 -9.18 -84.68 -10.28
CA GLY A 172 -8.65 -84.50 -11.62
C GLY A 172 -9.71 -84.66 -12.71
N VAL A 173 -10.26 -85.87 -12.90
CA VAL A 173 -11.37 -86.11 -13.84
C VAL A 173 -12.44 -86.90 -13.13
N GLU A 174 -13.67 -86.41 -13.17
CA GLU A 174 -14.80 -87.05 -12.53
C GLU A 174 -15.99 -87.16 -13.47
N GLN A 175 -16.75 -88.23 -13.31
CA GLN A 175 -17.86 -88.54 -14.20
C GLN A 175 -18.87 -89.46 -13.52
N GLY A 176 -20.13 -89.26 -13.87
CA GLY A 176 -21.20 -90.05 -13.30
C GLY A 176 -22.53 -89.72 -13.95
N PHE A 177 -23.53 -90.51 -13.59
CA PHE A 177 -24.91 -90.27 -13.98
C PHE A 177 -25.87 -90.71 -12.88
N ASN A 178 -27.06 -90.12 -12.88
CA ASN A 178 -28.07 -90.38 -11.86
C ASN A 178 -28.73 -91.76 -12.01
N THR A 179 -28.78 -92.57 -10.95
CA THR A 179 -29.38 -93.92 -10.97
C THR A 179 -29.71 -94.43 -9.57
N ASP A 180 -30.79 -95.20 -9.44
CA ASP A 180 -31.13 -95.90 -8.19
C ASP A 180 -30.15 -97.06 -7.86
N ALA A 181 -29.24 -97.40 -8.79
CA ALA A 181 -28.19 -98.40 -8.59
C ALA A 181 -26.88 -97.81 -8.06
N ALA A 182 -26.86 -96.54 -7.64
CA ALA A 182 -25.68 -95.85 -7.14
C ALA A 182 -25.07 -96.57 -5.91
N PRO A 183 -23.74 -96.54 -5.72
CA PRO A 183 -22.76 -95.78 -6.51
C PRO A 183 -22.40 -96.47 -7.84
N VAL A 184 -22.29 -95.69 -8.93
CA VAL A 184 -21.79 -96.11 -10.24
C VAL A 184 -20.78 -95.06 -10.73
N GLN A 185 -19.63 -95.48 -11.27
CA GLN A 185 -18.52 -94.56 -11.62
C GLN A 185 -18.05 -93.71 -10.41
N ASN A 186 -18.04 -92.38 -10.52
CA ASN A 186 -17.61 -91.47 -9.46
C ASN A 186 -18.79 -90.94 -8.61
N THR A 187 -19.98 -91.53 -8.70
CA THR A 187 -21.13 -91.04 -7.92
C THR A 187 -21.07 -91.41 -6.44
N GLY A 188 -21.69 -90.58 -5.60
CA GLY A 188 -21.90 -90.90 -4.18
C GLY A 188 -22.78 -92.13 -3.95
N SER A 189 -22.78 -92.65 -2.71
CA SER A 189 -23.58 -93.83 -2.31
C SER A 189 -24.89 -93.49 -1.59
N SER A 190 -25.20 -92.20 -1.40
CA SER A 190 -26.40 -91.77 -0.67
C SER A 190 -27.64 -91.83 -1.57
N PRO A 191 -28.67 -92.64 -1.26
CA PRO A 191 -29.92 -92.68 -2.03
C PRO A 191 -30.73 -91.38 -1.99
N ALA A 192 -30.41 -90.48 -1.04
CA ALA A 192 -31.05 -89.16 -0.96
C ALA A 192 -30.51 -88.17 -2.01
N HIS A 193 -29.26 -88.38 -2.45
CA HIS A 193 -28.54 -87.49 -3.37
C HIS A 193 -28.22 -88.16 -4.72
N ASN A 194 -28.43 -89.47 -4.82
CA ASN A 194 -28.13 -90.27 -6.01
C ASN A 194 -29.31 -91.22 -6.27
N HIS A 195 -30.20 -90.81 -7.17
CA HIS A 195 -31.41 -91.55 -7.50
C HIS A 195 -31.85 -91.29 -8.94
N SER A 196 -32.80 -92.07 -9.44
CA SER A 196 -33.37 -91.88 -10.77
C SER A 196 -34.23 -90.61 -10.87
N LEU A 197 -34.34 -90.05 -12.08
CA LEU A 197 -35.09 -88.82 -12.36
C LEU A 197 -36.09 -89.09 -13.50
N LEU A 198 -37.35 -88.68 -13.35
CA LEU A 198 -38.36 -88.77 -14.40
C LEU A 198 -38.34 -87.53 -15.28
N LEU A 199 -38.64 -87.66 -16.58
CA LEU A 199 -38.72 -86.50 -17.50
C LEU A 199 -39.75 -85.48 -17.04
N GLY A 200 -40.90 -85.95 -16.57
CA GLY A 200 -41.97 -85.10 -16.04
C GLY A 200 -41.59 -84.34 -14.78
N ALA A 201 -40.49 -84.71 -14.11
CA ALA A 201 -39.96 -84.00 -12.94
C ALA A 201 -39.01 -82.85 -13.31
N VAL A 202 -38.56 -82.76 -14.57
CA VAL A 202 -37.69 -81.67 -15.05
C VAL A 202 -38.57 -80.50 -15.52
N PRO A 203 -38.51 -79.33 -14.85
CA PRO A 203 -39.37 -78.20 -15.17
C PRO A 203 -39.07 -77.61 -16.57
N ILE A 204 -40.08 -76.94 -17.15
CA ILE A 204 -39.94 -76.14 -18.37
C ILE A 204 -39.87 -74.66 -17.99
N VAL A 205 -38.91 -73.92 -18.56
CA VAL A 205 -38.81 -72.46 -18.47
C VAL A 205 -38.79 -71.85 -19.87
N THR A 206 -39.41 -70.70 -20.06
CA THR A 206 -39.45 -70.00 -21.36
C THR A 206 -38.57 -68.75 -21.30
N ILE A 207 -37.62 -68.63 -22.22
CA ILE A 207 -36.74 -67.47 -22.36
C ILE A 207 -36.78 -67.01 -23.81
N ASP A 208 -37.05 -65.72 -24.05
CA ASP A 208 -37.18 -65.13 -25.40
C ASP A 208 -38.17 -65.89 -26.31
N GLY A 209 -39.20 -66.53 -25.72
CA GLY A 209 -40.19 -67.34 -26.44
C GLY A 209 -39.74 -68.76 -26.79
N VAL A 210 -38.59 -69.22 -26.30
CA VAL A 210 -38.10 -70.60 -26.47
C VAL A 210 -38.22 -71.36 -25.15
N ASP A 211 -38.77 -72.57 -25.20
CA ASP A 211 -38.92 -73.46 -24.03
C ASP A 211 -37.66 -74.29 -23.79
N TYR A 212 -37.22 -74.35 -22.54
CA TYR A 212 -36.04 -75.07 -22.05
C TYR A 212 -36.38 -76.01 -20.89
N ARG A 213 -35.65 -77.10 -20.74
CA ARG A 213 -35.59 -77.90 -19.52
C ARG A 213 -34.51 -77.36 -18.61
N GLU A 214 -34.86 -77.05 -17.37
CA GLU A 214 -33.93 -76.47 -16.39
C GLU A 214 -33.29 -77.56 -15.51
N PHE A 215 -31.96 -77.62 -15.58
CA PHE A 215 -31.09 -78.32 -14.64
C PHE A 215 -30.31 -77.31 -13.84
N ARG A 216 -29.85 -77.70 -12.66
CA ARG A 216 -29.09 -76.85 -11.74
C ARG A 216 -27.85 -77.58 -11.28
N LEU A 217 -26.76 -76.85 -11.16
CA LEU A 217 -25.44 -77.36 -10.79
C LEU A 217 -24.89 -76.54 -9.63
N ASP A 218 -24.50 -77.23 -8.56
CA ASP A 218 -23.73 -76.73 -7.41
C ASP A 218 -22.34 -77.36 -7.48
N LEU A 219 -21.30 -76.54 -7.40
CA LEU A 219 -19.89 -76.88 -7.51
C LEU A 219 -19.21 -76.70 -6.17
N ASN A 220 -18.28 -77.58 -5.85
CA ASN A 220 -17.57 -77.52 -4.58
C ASN A 220 -16.06 -77.50 -4.76
N GLU A 221 -15.58 -76.51 -5.51
CA GLU A 221 -14.16 -76.30 -5.80
C GLU A 221 -13.60 -75.19 -4.89
N GLN A 222 -12.42 -75.42 -4.30
CA GLN A 222 -11.82 -74.54 -3.29
C GLN A 222 -10.93 -73.45 -3.90
N SER A 223 -10.40 -73.62 -5.12
CA SER A 223 -9.42 -72.65 -5.66
C SER A 223 -9.31 -72.53 -7.19
N ASP A 224 -9.66 -73.55 -7.99
CA ASP A 224 -9.45 -73.54 -9.45
C ASP A 224 -10.79 -73.65 -10.23
N PRO A 225 -10.95 -72.98 -11.38
CA PRO A 225 -12.08 -73.21 -12.28
C PRO A 225 -12.12 -74.65 -12.80
N ILE A 226 -13.28 -75.28 -12.72
CA ILE A 226 -13.54 -76.62 -13.25
C ILE A 226 -14.08 -76.55 -14.68
N SER A 227 -13.79 -77.56 -15.48
CA SER A 227 -14.26 -77.65 -16.87
C SER A 227 -15.36 -78.71 -16.98
N LEU A 228 -16.56 -78.34 -17.45
CA LEU A 228 -17.57 -79.31 -17.89
C LEU A 228 -17.24 -79.74 -19.31
N ASP A 229 -16.74 -80.96 -19.46
CA ASP A 229 -16.28 -81.50 -20.75
C ASP A 229 -17.33 -82.33 -21.46
N LYS A 230 -18.27 -82.94 -20.71
CA LYS A 230 -19.41 -83.64 -21.31
C LYS A 230 -20.67 -83.37 -20.53
N LEU A 231 -21.75 -83.12 -21.26
CA LEU A 231 -23.10 -83.13 -20.71
C LEU A 231 -24.02 -83.84 -21.70
N GLN A 232 -24.52 -85.00 -21.31
CA GLN A 232 -25.31 -85.87 -22.17
C GLN A 232 -26.58 -86.30 -21.46
N ILE A 233 -27.69 -86.33 -22.19
CA ILE A 233 -28.98 -86.74 -21.67
C ILE A 233 -29.46 -87.98 -22.41
N TYR A 234 -29.83 -89.03 -21.67
CA TYR A 234 -30.38 -90.28 -22.22
C TYR A 234 -31.76 -90.58 -21.63
N ALA A 235 -32.58 -91.33 -22.37
CA ALA A 235 -33.87 -91.84 -21.89
C ALA A 235 -33.87 -93.37 -21.76
N ALA A 236 -34.52 -93.86 -20.70
CA ALA A 236 -34.74 -95.30 -20.49
C ALA A 236 -36.08 -95.60 -19.79
N SER A 237 -36.47 -96.87 -19.80
CA SER A 237 -37.69 -97.37 -19.16
C SER A 237 -37.49 -97.85 -17.71
N ALA A 238 -36.27 -97.81 -17.17
CA ALA A 238 -35.93 -98.22 -15.82
C ALA A 238 -35.00 -97.19 -15.16
N GLY A 239 -35.14 -96.98 -13.84
CA GLY A 239 -34.38 -95.99 -13.06
C GLY A 239 -33.08 -96.50 -12.43
N ASN A 240 -32.82 -97.80 -12.46
CA ASN A 240 -31.72 -98.46 -11.76
C ASN A 240 -30.61 -98.99 -12.68
N LEU A 241 -30.28 -98.28 -13.76
CA LEU A 241 -29.24 -98.70 -14.71
C LEU A 241 -27.83 -98.57 -14.13
N THR A 242 -26.94 -99.49 -14.51
CA THR A 242 -25.49 -99.43 -14.19
C THR A 242 -24.61 -99.10 -15.40
N SER A 243 -25.21 -98.92 -16.59
CA SER A 243 -24.55 -98.51 -17.83
C SER A 243 -25.53 -97.81 -18.77
N LEU A 244 -25.06 -96.79 -19.49
CA LEU A 244 -25.83 -96.03 -20.49
C LEU A 244 -25.67 -96.55 -21.93
N ALA A 245 -24.88 -97.63 -22.13
CA ALA A 245 -24.57 -98.14 -23.46
C ALA A 245 -25.83 -98.62 -24.19
N GLY A 246 -26.06 -98.12 -25.40
CA GLY A 246 -27.17 -98.51 -26.28
C GLY A 246 -28.51 -97.85 -25.97
N LEU A 247 -28.56 -96.86 -25.07
CA LEU A 247 -29.75 -96.06 -24.81
C LEU A 247 -30.00 -95.01 -25.91
N THR A 248 -31.23 -94.46 -25.93
CA THR A 248 -31.55 -93.33 -26.79
C THR A 248 -31.01 -92.05 -26.18
N GLN A 249 -30.03 -91.44 -26.84
CA GLN A 249 -29.50 -90.13 -26.47
C GLN A 249 -30.45 -89.03 -26.94
N LEU A 250 -30.89 -88.19 -25.99
CA LEU A 250 -31.76 -87.05 -26.23
C LEU A 250 -30.97 -85.76 -26.47
N TYR A 251 -29.81 -85.61 -25.85
CA TYR A 251 -28.97 -84.42 -26.00
C TYR A 251 -27.48 -84.77 -25.82
N ASP A 252 -26.63 -84.09 -26.58
CA ASP A 252 -25.17 -84.10 -26.49
C ASP A 252 -24.64 -82.67 -26.58
N MET A 253 -23.84 -82.25 -25.59
CA MET A 253 -23.18 -80.94 -25.61
C MET A 253 -22.22 -80.80 -26.80
N ASP A 254 -21.53 -81.88 -27.15
CA ASP A 254 -20.54 -81.91 -28.25
C ASP A 254 -21.19 -82.09 -29.64
N GLY A 255 -22.52 -82.29 -29.69
CA GLY A 255 -23.27 -82.60 -30.92
C GLY A 255 -23.30 -81.53 -32.00
N GLY A 256 -22.62 -80.39 -31.83
CA GLY A 256 -22.74 -79.25 -32.75
C GLY A 256 -24.18 -78.72 -32.82
N ALA A 257 -24.55 -78.01 -33.89
CA ALA A 257 -25.83 -77.28 -33.95
C ALA A 257 -27.11 -78.14 -33.82
N ASP A 258 -27.05 -79.46 -34.01
CA ASP A 258 -28.22 -80.36 -33.92
C ASP A 258 -28.38 -81.02 -32.53
N GLY A 259 -27.42 -80.83 -31.62
CA GLY A 259 -27.45 -81.30 -30.22
C GLY A 259 -27.62 -82.80 -30.04
N LYS A 260 -27.46 -83.62 -31.10
CA LYS A 260 -27.65 -85.08 -31.10
C LYS A 260 -26.67 -85.64 -32.13
N THR A 261 -25.57 -86.25 -31.73
CA THR A 261 -24.49 -86.77 -32.61
C THR A 261 -24.96 -87.84 -33.62
N GLY A 262 -25.72 -87.41 -34.62
CA GLY A 262 -26.45 -88.22 -35.58
C GLY A 262 -26.41 -87.65 -37.01
N GLY A 263 -25.38 -86.86 -37.34
CA GLY A 263 -25.15 -86.37 -38.70
C GLY A 263 -24.04 -85.33 -38.93
N GLY A 264 -23.51 -84.67 -37.88
CA GLY A 264 -22.46 -83.64 -37.98
C GLY A 264 -21.07 -84.07 -37.49
N ALA A 265 -20.08 -83.18 -37.65
CA ALA A 265 -18.77 -83.32 -36.99
C ALA A 265 -18.90 -82.93 -35.52
N ASP A 266 -18.54 -83.86 -34.65
CA ASP A 266 -18.41 -83.65 -33.20
C ASP A 266 -17.49 -82.45 -32.94
N VAL A 267 -17.94 -81.51 -32.11
CA VAL A 267 -17.11 -80.38 -31.70
C VAL A 267 -16.86 -80.55 -30.22
N ASP A 268 -15.67 -81.05 -29.89
CA ASP A 268 -15.19 -81.18 -28.51
C ASP A 268 -15.23 -79.79 -27.85
N VAL A 269 -16.21 -79.56 -26.98
CA VAL A 269 -16.43 -78.28 -26.31
C VAL A 269 -16.37 -78.46 -24.81
N SER A 270 -15.61 -77.56 -24.17
CA SER A 270 -15.52 -77.50 -22.71
C SER A 270 -16.08 -76.17 -22.23
N VAL A 271 -16.95 -76.21 -21.22
CA VAL A 271 -17.49 -75.01 -20.58
C VAL A 271 -16.73 -74.77 -19.28
N GLY A 272 -16.07 -73.63 -19.16
CA GLY A 272 -15.38 -73.24 -17.93
C GLY A 272 -16.37 -72.78 -16.88
N LEU A 273 -16.28 -73.33 -15.68
CA LEU A 273 -17.16 -73.06 -14.55
C LEU A 273 -16.35 -72.68 -13.31
N THR A 274 -16.92 -71.89 -12.42
CA THR A 274 -16.27 -71.47 -11.17
C THR A 274 -17.30 -71.48 -10.06
N ALA A 275 -17.00 -72.16 -8.96
CA ALA A 275 -17.86 -72.18 -7.78
C ALA A 275 -18.01 -70.76 -7.22
N TRP A 276 -19.24 -70.34 -6.91
CA TRP A 276 -19.50 -69.03 -6.32
C TRP A 276 -19.22 -69.02 -4.81
N SER A 277 -19.42 -70.17 -4.17
CA SER A 277 -19.12 -70.43 -2.77
C SER A 277 -19.02 -71.94 -2.56
N SER A 278 -17.82 -72.46 -2.28
CA SER A 278 -17.58 -73.90 -2.16
C SER A 278 -18.48 -74.53 -1.08
N GLY A 279 -19.37 -75.45 -1.47
CA GLY A 279 -20.17 -76.24 -0.55
C GLY A 279 -21.35 -75.50 0.11
N SER A 280 -21.87 -74.46 -0.55
CA SER A 280 -22.86 -73.53 -0.02
C SER A 280 -24.30 -74.04 -0.02
N GLY A 281 -24.61 -75.13 -0.75
CA GLY A 281 -25.96 -75.71 -0.79
C GLY A 281 -26.96 -74.93 -1.66
N HIS A 282 -26.47 -74.06 -2.55
CA HIS A 282 -27.23 -73.39 -3.61
C HIS A 282 -26.65 -73.74 -4.99
N SER A 283 -27.41 -73.57 -6.07
CA SER A 283 -26.84 -73.78 -7.41
C SER A 283 -25.91 -72.63 -7.79
N ASP A 284 -24.73 -72.91 -8.33
CA ASP A 284 -23.87 -71.93 -9.03
C ASP A 284 -24.34 -71.68 -10.47
N TYR A 285 -24.91 -72.70 -11.13
CA TYR A 285 -25.35 -72.59 -12.52
C TYR A 285 -26.74 -73.16 -12.75
N LYS A 286 -27.52 -72.47 -13.59
CA LYS A 286 -28.70 -73.02 -14.27
C LYS A 286 -28.31 -73.41 -15.69
N VAL A 287 -28.55 -74.66 -16.02
CA VAL A 287 -28.20 -75.24 -17.32
C VAL A 287 -29.50 -75.55 -18.06
N LEU A 288 -29.76 -74.79 -19.11
CA LEU A 288 -31.03 -74.78 -19.83
C LEU A 288 -30.87 -75.48 -21.18
N ILE A 289 -31.43 -76.68 -21.31
CA ILE A 289 -31.38 -77.47 -22.54
C ILE A 289 -32.69 -77.28 -23.31
N PRO A 290 -32.68 -76.90 -24.60
CA PRO A 290 -33.90 -76.69 -25.37
C PRO A 290 -34.88 -77.86 -25.25
N ASN A 291 -36.14 -77.56 -24.87
CA ASN A 291 -37.17 -78.58 -24.71
C ASN A 291 -37.48 -79.30 -26.04
N SER A 292 -37.16 -78.68 -27.18
CA SER A 292 -37.23 -79.28 -28.51
C SER A 292 -36.49 -80.63 -28.62
N TYR A 293 -35.40 -80.84 -27.86
CA TYR A 293 -34.64 -82.09 -27.87
C TYR A 293 -35.38 -83.26 -27.20
N PHE A 294 -36.32 -82.96 -26.31
CA PHE A 294 -37.11 -83.92 -25.52
C PHE A 294 -38.47 -84.24 -26.14
N VAL A 295 -38.85 -83.54 -27.23
CA VAL A 295 -40.14 -83.73 -27.91
C VAL A 295 -40.25 -85.16 -28.44
N GLY A 296 -41.31 -85.87 -28.04
CA GLY A 296 -41.59 -87.25 -28.45
C GLY A 296 -41.16 -88.32 -27.44
N THR A 297 -40.45 -87.97 -26.36
CA THR A 297 -40.15 -88.88 -25.24
C THR A 297 -41.30 -88.90 -24.23
N ASP A 298 -41.65 -90.09 -23.71
CA ASP A 298 -42.67 -90.25 -22.66
C ASP A 298 -42.30 -89.46 -21.39
N PRO A 299 -43.17 -88.58 -20.86
CA PRO A 299 -42.93 -87.91 -19.57
C PRO A 299 -42.67 -88.87 -18.39
N GLY A 300 -43.14 -90.12 -18.47
CA GLY A 300 -42.87 -91.19 -17.51
C GLY A 300 -41.55 -91.93 -17.73
N ALA A 301 -40.76 -91.59 -18.76
CA ALA A 301 -39.43 -92.16 -18.96
C ALA A 301 -38.46 -91.64 -17.90
N PHE A 302 -37.52 -92.51 -17.51
CA PHE A 302 -36.38 -92.10 -16.69
C PHE A 302 -35.35 -91.40 -17.57
N ILE A 303 -34.83 -90.29 -17.07
CA ILE A 303 -33.80 -89.48 -17.71
C ILE A 303 -32.51 -89.64 -16.95
N TYR A 304 -31.44 -89.84 -17.73
CA TYR A 304 -30.08 -90.00 -17.26
C TYR A 304 -29.27 -88.80 -17.73
N LEU A 305 -28.92 -87.91 -16.80
CA LEU A 305 -27.91 -86.87 -17.01
C LEU A 305 -26.56 -87.48 -16.69
N TYR A 306 -25.70 -87.54 -17.71
CA TYR A 306 -24.30 -87.87 -17.57
C TYR A 306 -23.49 -86.59 -17.71
N SER A 307 -22.60 -86.34 -16.75
CA SER A 307 -21.63 -85.25 -16.82
C SER A 307 -20.22 -85.76 -16.59
N GLN A 308 -19.26 -85.15 -17.28
CA GLN A 308 -17.83 -85.34 -17.07
C GLN A 308 -17.19 -83.98 -16.83
N PHE A 309 -16.39 -83.87 -15.76
CA PHE A 309 -15.62 -82.68 -15.45
C PHE A 309 -14.11 -82.97 -15.42
N SER A 310 -13.30 -81.94 -15.71
CA SER A 310 -11.84 -81.94 -15.55
C SER A 310 -11.39 -80.79 -14.67
N ASN A 311 -10.23 -80.97 -14.03
CA ASN A 311 -9.60 -80.08 -13.04
C ASN A 311 -10.28 -80.07 -11.66
N ALA A 312 -11.08 -81.09 -11.33
CA ALA A 312 -11.74 -81.22 -10.02
C ALA A 312 -10.76 -81.42 -8.86
N ASP A 313 -10.97 -80.72 -7.74
CA ASP A 313 -10.08 -80.71 -6.56
C ASP A 313 -10.51 -81.65 -5.40
N ALA A 314 -11.56 -82.45 -5.65
CA ALA A 314 -12.19 -83.47 -4.79
C ALA A 314 -13.44 -83.04 -4.02
N GLY A 315 -14.08 -81.92 -4.39
CA GLY A 315 -15.45 -81.57 -4.02
C GLY A 315 -16.52 -82.56 -4.49
N PHE A 316 -17.80 -82.27 -4.19
CA PHE A 316 -18.93 -82.93 -4.85
C PHE A 316 -19.57 -81.94 -5.82
N GLU A 317 -19.73 -82.36 -7.06
CA GLU A 317 -20.47 -81.67 -8.11
C GLU A 317 -21.88 -82.22 -8.08
N GLU A 318 -22.83 -81.37 -7.71
CA GLU A 318 -24.19 -81.76 -7.40
C GLU A 318 -25.15 -81.26 -8.48
N TRP A 319 -25.88 -82.17 -9.12
CA TRP A 319 -26.95 -81.82 -10.05
C TRP A 319 -28.31 -81.92 -9.40
N SER A 320 -29.13 -80.87 -9.55
CA SER A 320 -30.54 -80.86 -9.18
C SER A 320 -31.42 -80.35 -10.32
N VAL A 321 -32.73 -80.34 -10.09
CA VAL A 321 -33.71 -79.65 -10.95
C VAL A 321 -34.36 -78.54 -10.14
N GLY A 322 -34.82 -77.48 -10.80
CA GLY A 322 -35.53 -76.41 -10.10
C GLY A 322 -36.88 -76.85 -9.54
N PRO A 323 -37.43 -76.14 -8.53
CA PRO A 323 -38.85 -76.27 -8.21
C PRO A 323 -39.68 -75.94 -9.47
N ALA A 324 -40.83 -76.59 -9.65
CA ALA A 324 -41.78 -76.19 -10.70
C ALA A 324 -42.08 -74.69 -10.52
N SER A 325 -41.77 -73.87 -11.53
CA SER A 325 -41.73 -72.40 -11.43
C SER A 325 -43.02 -71.85 -10.79
N PRO A 326 -42.96 -71.20 -9.60
CA PRO A 326 -44.08 -70.42 -9.09
C PRO A 326 -44.10 -69.05 -9.78
N ALA A 327 -45.28 -68.44 -9.89
CA ALA A 327 -45.41 -67.05 -10.34
C ALA A 327 -44.63 -66.11 -9.40
N GLY A 328 -43.49 -65.59 -9.85
CA GLY A 328 -42.67 -64.61 -9.13
C GLY A 328 -43.11 -63.17 -9.41
N LYS A 329 -42.74 -62.23 -8.51
CA LYS A 329 -42.88 -60.79 -8.76
C LYS A 329 -41.84 -60.35 -9.81
N THR A 330 -42.18 -59.39 -10.68
CA THR A 330 -41.21 -58.72 -11.57
C THR A 330 -39.97 -58.28 -10.77
N PRO A 331 -38.74 -58.43 -11.30
CA PRO A 331 -37.53 -57.97 -10.62
C PRO A 331 -37.60 -56.48 -10.27
N ASP A 332 -37.07 -56.08 -9.13
CA ASP A 332 -37.02 -54.67 -8.75
C ASP A 332 -35.95 -53.99 -9.63
N ALA A 333 -36.34 -53.02 -10.45
CA ALA A 333 -35.40 -52.30 -11.31
C ALA A 333 -34.35 -51.58 -10.46
N VAL A 334 -33.06 -51.76 -10.78
CA VAL A 334 -31.92 -51.14 -10.08
C VAL A 334 -31.01 -50.58 -11.16
N VAL A 335 -30.70 -49.29 -11.04
CA VAL A 335 -29.89 -48.54 -12.00
C VAL A 335 -28.57 -48.22 -11.32
N GLY A 336 -27.45 -48.67 -11.88
CA GLY A 336 -26.14 -48.15 -11.50
C GLY A 336 -25.85 -46.88 -12.29
N ILE A 337 -25.24 -45.90 -11.63
CA ILE A 337 -24.86 -44.62 -12.23
C ILE A 337 -23.51 -44.18 -11.64
N ASP A 338 -22.62 -43.75 -12.53
CA ASP A 338 -21.31 -43.15 -12.20
C ASP A 338 -21.13 -41.88 -13.06
N LYS A 339 -20.96 -40.73 -12.41
CA LYS A 339 -20.80 -39.41 -13.02
C LYS A 339 -19.40 -38.87 -12.74
N GLN A 340 -18.64 -38.72 -13.82
CA GLN A 340 -17.25 -38.29 -13.79
C GLN A 340 -17.08 -36.90 -14.41
N ILE A 341 -16.05 -36.19 -13.96
CA ILE A 341 -15.64 -34.88 -14.49
C ILE A 341 -14.32 -34.98 -15.26
N SER A 342 -14.08 -34.06 -16.18
CA SER A 342 -12.79 -33.88 -16.83
C SER A 342 -12.54 -32.40 -17.17
N VAL A 343 -11.29 -31.99 -17.06
CA VAL A 343 -10.82 -30.64 -17.43
C VAL A 343 -10.33 -30.56 -18.88
N ASP A 344 -10.05 -31.71 -19.51
CA ASP A 344 -9.51 -31.80 -20.87
C ASP A 344 -10.36 -32.66 -21.84
N GLY A 345 -11.41 -33.30 -21.32
CA GLY A 345 -12.32 -34.17 -22.07
C GLY A 345 -11.80 -35.59 -22.31
N THR A 346 -10.63 -35.94 -21.76
CA THR A 346 -9.96 -37.24 -21.96
C THR A 346 -9.60 -37.93 -20.65
N ASN A 347 -9.11 -37.20 -19.66
CA ASN A 347 -8.77 -37.71 -18.33
C ASN A 347 -9.96 -37.49 -17.40
N TRP A 348 -10.63 -38.59 -17.04
CA TRP A 348 -11.85 -38.57 -16.25
C TRP A 348 -11.54 -38.87 -14.78
N GLN A 349 -12.14 -38.09 -13.89
CA GLN A 349 -12.04 -38.24 -12.44
C GLN A 349 -13.44 -38.45 -11.88
N ASP A 350 -13.57 -39.43 -10.99
CA ASP A 350 -14.76 -39.62 -10.17
C ASP A 350 -14.58 -38.75 -8.91
N VAL A 351 -15.31 -37.64 -8.87
CA VAL A 351 -15.30 -36.67 -7.76
C VAL A 351 -16.76 -36.45 -7.37
N GLY A 352 -17.18 -36.91 -6.18
CA GLY A 352 -18.60 -36.87 -5.80
C GLY A 352 -19.08 -37.90 -4.79
N LEU A 353 -18.24 -38.86 -4.39
CA LEU A 353 -18.58 -39.93 -3.46
C LEU A 353 -18.96 -39.41 -2.05
N TYR A 354 -20.15 -39.76 -1.57
CA TYR A 354 -20.61 -39.40 -0.23
C TYR A 354 -20.01 -40.36 0.81
N GLY A 355 -19.23 -39.88 1.79
CA GLY A 355 -18.99 -40.65 3.03
C GLY A 355 -17.62 -40.56 3.71
N ILE A 356 -16.57 -40.07 3.06
CA ILE A 356 -15.33 -39.71 3.76
C ILE A 356 -15.46 -38.30 4.31
N ALA A 357 -15.01 -38.09 5.55
CA ALA A 357 -15.09 -36.85 6.29
C ALA A 357 -14.85 -35.60 5.41
N ALA A 358 -15.64 -34.55 5.64
CA ALA A 358 -15.44 -33.23 5.05
C ALA A 358 -13.94 -32.87 5.04
N GLY A 359 -13.34 -32.89 3.84
CA GLY A 359 -11.88 -32.79 3.67
C GLY A 359 -11.25 -33.57 2.50
N SER A 360 -12.02 -34.28 1.65
CA SER A 360 -11.48 -34.99 0.46
C SER A 360 -11.97 -34.42 -0.88
N ASP A 361 -12.37 -33.14 -0.93
CA ASP A 361 -12.81 -32.49 -2.17
C ASP A 361 -11.61 -32.22 -3.11
N ASP A 362 -11.12 -33.26 -3.82
CA ASP A 362 -10.18 -33.18 -4.96
C ASP A 362 -10.84 -32.56 -6.20
N ALA A 363 -11.82 -31.68 -6.01
CA ALA A 363 -12.53 -31.01 -7.09
C ALA A 363 -11.54 -30.13 -7.87
N PRO A 364 -11.47 -30.24 -9.21
CA PRO A 364 -10.57 -29.41 -9.99
C PRO A 364 -10.91 -27.93 -9.82
N THR A 365 -9.89 -27.12 -9.57
CA THR A 365 -9.98 -25.66 -9.53
C THR A 365 -9.77 -25.13 -10.94
N LEU A 366 -10.74 -24.36 -11.44
CA LEU A 366 -10.81 -23.91 -12.83
C LEU A 366 -11.07 -22.41 -12.91
N LEU A 367 -10.36 -21.73 -13.81
CA LEU A 367 -10.66 -20.34 -14.12
C LEU A 367 -12.09 -20.19 -14.66
N ALA A 368 -12.83 -19.20 -14.16
CA ALA A 368 -14.13 -18.87 -14.71
C ALA A 368 -14.00 -18.58 -16.23
N GLY A 369 -14.77 -19.29 -17.05
CA GLY A 369 -14.65 -19.29 -18.51
C GLY A 369 -14.00 -20.54 -19.11
N SER A 370 -13.29 -21.37 -18.33
CA SER A 370 -12.76 -22.66 -18.76
C SER A 370 -13.89 -23.64 -19.11
N THR A 371 -13.62 -24.64 -19.97
CA THR A 371 -14.61 -25.68 -20.29
C THR A 371 -14.51 -26.83 -19.29
N VAL A 372 -15.64 -27.31 -18.80
CA VAL A 372 -15.76 -28.49 -17.93
C VAL A 372 -16.50 -29.58 -18.69
N TYR A 373 -16.00 -30.81 -18.65
CA TYR A 373 -16.63 -31.95 -19.32
C TYR A 373 -17.20 -32.92 -18.28
N TYR A 374 -18.35 -33.51 -18.59
CA TYR A 374 -19.01 -34.53 -17.78
C TYR A 374 -19.24 -35.79 -18.59
N LYS A 375 -19.12 -36.94 -17.93
CA LYS A 375 -19.42 -38.26 -18.47
C LYS A 375 -20.26 -39.03 -17.47
N VAL A 376 -21.32 -39.66 -17.95
CA VAL A 376 -22.20 -40.49 -17.14
C VAL A 376 -22.18 -41.90 -17.70
N ILE A 377 -21.96 -42.88 -16.84
CA ILE A 377 -21.98 -44.30 -17.15
C ILE A 377 -23.18 -44.90 -16.42
N ILE A 378 -24.09 -45.53 -17.16
CA ILE A 378 -25.28 -46.20 -16.62
C ILE A 378 -25.14 -47.70 -16.81
N THR A 379 -25.37 -48.47 -15.75
CA THR A 379 -25.38 -49.94 -15.75
C THR A 379 -26.73 -50.47 -15.31
N ASN A 380 -27.03 -51.70 -15.74
CA ASN A 380 -28.18 -52.46 -15.23
C ASN A 380 -27.72 -53.36 -14.07
N GLU A 381 -28.17 -53.03 -12.86
CA GLU A 381 -27.83 -53.75 -11.63
C GLU A 381 -29.03 -54.56 -11.11
N THR A 382 -30.07 -54.75 -11.93
CA THR A 382 -31.25 -55.52 -11.54
C THR A 382 -30.91 -56.98 -11.32
N MET A 383 -31.15 -57.47 -10.10
CA MET A 383 -31.00 -58.87 -9.77
C MET A 383 -32.03 -59.73 -10.51
N PRO A 384 -31.61 -60.74 -11.31
CA PRO A 384 -32.52 -61.70 -11.92
C PRO A 384 -33.37 -62.44 -10.90
N ASN A 385 -34.58 -62.88 -11.29
CA ASN A 385 -35.39 -63.74 -10.44
C ASN A 385 -36.20 -64.76 -11.26
N ALA A 386 -37.03 -65.56 -10.59
CA ALA A 386 -37.83 -66.62 -11.21
C ALA A 386 -38.85 -66.13 -12.27
N SER A 387 -39.27 -64.86 -12.23
CA SER A 387 -40.19 -64.27 -13.20
C SER A 387 -39.51 -63.69 -14.44
N ASN A 388 -38.28 -63.21 -14.29
CA ASN A 388 -37.44 -62.73 -15.37
C ASN A 388 -35.96 -62.98 -15.02
N VAL A 389 -35.37 -63.95 -15.72
CA VAL A 389 -33.98 -64.40 -15.52
C VAL A 389 -32.97 -63.56 -16.31
N ASP A 390 -33.43 -62.66 -17.17
CA ASP A 390 -32.63 -61.70 -17.93
C ASP A 390 -33.34 -60.32 -17.93
N PRO A 391 -33.43 -59.66 -16.76
CA PRO A 391 -34.07 -58.36 -16.65
C PRO A 391 -33.31 -57.31 -17.47
N LYS A 392 -34.02 -56.67 -18.40
CA LYS A 392 -33.49 -55.60 -19.24
C LYS A 392 -34.05 -54.26 -18.81
N LEU A 393 -33.18 -53.27 -18.70
CA LEU A 393 -33.54 -51.96 -18.19
C LEU A 393 -33.88 -51.00 -19.33
N LEU A 394 -35.12 -50.52 -19.39
CA LEU A 394 -35.50 -49.41 -20.26
C LEU A 394 -35.23 -48.09 -19.55
N LEU A 395 -34.27 -47.33 -20.07
CA LEU A 395 -33.83 -46.06 -19.51
C LEU A 395 -34.72 -44.89 -19.97
N ALA A 396 -35.21 -44.08 -19.02
CA ALA A 396 -35.83 -42.79 -19.32
C ALA A 396 -34.76 -41.72 -19.64
N PRO A 397 -35.13 -40.57 -20.26
CA PRO A 397 -34.19 -39.46 -20.44
C PRO A 397 -33.55 -39.05 -19.11
N LEU A 398 -32.22 -38.85 -19.11
CA LEU A 398 -31.48 -38.39 -17.94
C LEU A 398 -32.03 -37.05 -17.46
N ILE A 399 -32.16 -36.91 -16.15
CA ILE A 399 -32.53 -35.66 -15.48
C ILE A 399 -31.26 -35.10 -14.88
N ASP A 400 -31.01 -33.80 -15.06
CA ASP A 400 -29.76 -33.17 -14.62
C ASP A 400 -30.03 -31.82 -13.95
N ASP A 401 -29.23 -31.51 -12.92
CA ASP A 401 -29.29 -30.28 -12.13
C ASP A 401 -27.88 -29.78 -11.75
N PRO A 402 -27.45 -28.59 -12.21
CA PRO A 402 -28.16 -27.68 -13.13
C PRO A 402 -28.32 -28.28 -14.53
N ALA A 403 -29.41 -27.96 -15.22
CA ALA A 403 -29.77 -28.63 -16.47
C ALA A 403 -28.71 -28.55 -17.60
N LEU A 404 -28.08 -29.69 -17.92
CA LEU A 404 -27.26 -29.91 -19.11
C LEU A 404 -27.89 -30.93 -20.06
N ALA A 405 -27.56 -30.81 -21.35
CA ALA A 405 -27.99 -31.76 -22.36
C ALA A 405 -26.93 -32.85 -22.56
N PHE A 406 -27.20 -34.05 -22.03
CA PHE A 406 -26.35 -35.21 -22.23
C PHE A 406 -26.56 -35.86 -23.60
N THR A 407 -25.44 -36.21 -24.26
CA THR A 407 -25.44 -36.90 -25.56
C THR A 407 -24.96 -38.34 -25.37
N TYR A 408 -25.72 -39.31 -25.91
CA TYR A 408 -25.36 -40.73 -25.91
C TYR A 408 -24.11 -40.99 -26.77
N GLN A 409 -23.14 -41.72 -26.23
CA GLN A 409 -21.88 -42.04 -26.90
C GLN A 409 -21.78 -43.51 -27.33
N GLY A 410 -22.46 -44.43 -26.65
CA GLY A 410 -22.44 -45.86 -26.97
C GLY A 410 -22.68 -46.74 -25.75
N GLY A 411 -22.79 -48.05 -25.98
CA GLY A 411 -23.02 -49.05 -24.94
C GLY A 411 -23.94 -50.18 -25.36
N ASP A 412 -24.88 -49.93 -26.29
CA ASP A 412 -25.90 -50.88 -26.75
C ASP A 412 -25.29 -51.88 -27.75
N ALA A 413 -24.77 -53.00 -27.24
CA ALA A 413 -24.01 -53.98 -28.01
C ALA A 413 -24.87 -54.73 -29.04
N ASN A 414 -26.17 -54.89 -28.76
CA ASN A 414 -27.09 -55.65 -29.61
C ASN A 414 -28.15 -54.77 -30.31
N ASN A 415 -28.10 -53.45 -30.12
CA ASN A 415 -29.00 -52.45 -30.69
C ASN A 415 -30.48 -52.68 -30.33
N ASN A 416 -30.76 -53.18 -29.13
CA ASN A 416 -32.12 -53.47 -28.69
C ASN A 416 -32.80 -52.28 -27.97
N GLY A 417 -32.04 -51.21 -27.66
CA GLY A 417 -32.54 -50.03 -26.96
C GLY A 417 -32.84 -50.22 -25.47
N LEU A 418 -32.31 -51.27 -24.85
CA LEU A 418 -32.42 -51.63 -23.44
C LEU A 418 -31.01 -51.91 -22.89
N ILE A 419 -30.79 -51.64 -21.61
CA ILE A 419 -29.51 -51.96 -20.95
C ILE A 419 -29.57 -53.42 -20.46
N ASP A 420 -28.82 -54.30 -21.10
CA ASP A 420 -28.71 -55.72 -20.71
C ASP A 420 -27.80 -55.88 -19.47
N LEU A 421 -27.87 -57.03 -18.79
CA LEU A 421 -26.97 -57.30 -17.67
C LEU A 421 -25.51 -57.37 -18.14
N GLY A 422 -24.63 -56.65 -17.42
CA GLY A 422 -23.22 -56.50 -17.79
C GLY A 422 -22.95 -55.47 -18.90
N GLU A 423 -23.98 -54.78 -19.40
CA GLU A 423 -23.85 -53.67 -20.34
C GLU A 423 -23.70 -52.34 -19.60
N SER A 424 -22.96 -51.40 -20.21
CA SER A 424 -22.83 -50.02 -19.71
C SER A 424 -23.03 -49.00 -20.82
N TRP A 425 -23.90 -48.02 -20.57
CA TRP A 425 -24.22 -46.95 -21.51
C TRP A 425 -23.53 -45.66 -21.10
N THR A 426 -22.81 -45.03 -22.02
CA THR A 426 -22.05 -43.81 -21.77
C THR A 426 -22.71 -42.59 -22.40
N TYR A 427 -22.78 -41.50 -21.63
CA TYR A 427 -23.26 -40.19 -22.06
C TYR A 427 -22.24 -39.11 -21.72
N THR A 428 -22.19 -38.01 -22.48
CA THR A 428 -21.32 -36.86 -22.15
C THR A 428 -22.03 -35.52 -22.31
N ALA A 429 -21.60 -34.54 -21.52
CA ALA A 429 -22.00 -33.14 -21.62
C ALA A 429 -20.79 -32.22 -21.33
N SER A 430 -20.94 -30.92 -21.55
CA SER A 430 -19.93 -29.93 -21.15
C SER A 430 -20.59 -28.61 -20.78
N THR A 431 -19.96 -27.87 -19.87
CA THR A 431 -20.37 -26.52 -19.48
C THR A 431 -19.17 -25.58 -19.43
N THR A 432 -19.42 -24.29 -19.18
CA THR A 432 -18.39 -23.29 -18.91
C THR A 432 -18.30 -23.08 -17.41
N ALA A 433 -17.09 -23.20 -16.85
CA ALA A 433 -16.80 -22.96 -15.46
C ALA A 433 -17.25 -21.55 -15.06
N VAL A 434 -17.97 -21.46 -13.96
CA VAL A 434 -18.45 -20.19 -13.38
C VAL A 434 -17.99 -20.09 -11.94
N ASP A 435 -17.67 -18.86 -11.53
CA ASP A 435 -17.36 -18.51 -10.14
C ASP A 435 -18.49 -18.99 -9.21
N GLY A 436 -18.13 -19.57 -8.05
CA GLY A 436 -18.93 -20.56 -7.31
C GLY A 436 -20.36 -20.16 -6.89
N LEU A 437 -21.27 -21.14 -6.76
CA LEU A 437 -22.70 -20.92 -6.45
C LEU A 437 -23.16 -21.42 -5.06
N GLN A 438 -22.44 -22.32 -4.37
CA GLN A 438 -22.86 -22.86 -3.06
C GLN A 438 -21.68 -23.20 -2.13
N PRO A 439 -21.77 -22.99 -0.79
CA PRO A 439 -20.72 -23.40 0.15
C PRO A 439 -20.56 -24.92 0.21
N GLY A 440 -19.37 -25.43 -0.08
CA GLY A 440 -18.93 -26.81 0.13
C GLY A 440 -18.61 -27.09 1.61
N GLY A 441 -18.30 -28.36 1.92
CA GLY A 441 -18.06 -28.83 3.29
C GLY A 441 -16.84 -28.19 3.99
N ASN A 442 -15.94 -27.57 3.22
CA ASN A 442 -14.74 -26.85 3.67
C ASN A 442 -14.88 -25.32 3.63
N GLY A 443 -16.04 -24.78 3.24
CA GLY A 443 -16.26 -23.33 3.09
C GLY A 443 -15.85 -22.73 1.74
N GLN A 444 -15.31 -23.50 0.78
CA GLN A 444 -15.14 -23.07 -0.61
C GLN A 444 -16.46 -23.19 -1.39
N LEU A 445 -16.72 -22.27 -2.33
CA LEU A 445 -17.94 -22.34 -3.14
C LEU A 445 -17.77 -23.39 -4.25
N LEU A 446 -18.48 -24.52 -4.15
CA LEU A 446 -18.49 -25.59 -5.15
C LEU A 446 -19.57 -25.35 -6.21
N GLN A 447 -19.30 -25.87 -7.41
CA GLN A 447 -20.28 -26.09 -8.45
C GLN A 447 -20.59 -27.58 -8.49
N ILE A 448 -21.82 -27.95 -8.13
CA ILE A 448 -22.27 -29.35 -8.06
C ILE A 448 -23.21 -29.59 -9.22
N ASP A 449 -22.96 -30.66 -9.96
CA ASP A 449 -23.75 -31.10 -11.10
C ASP A 449 -24.24 -32.52 -10.82
N THR A 450 -25.55 -32.74 -10.70
CA THR A 450 -26.15 -34.04 -10.33
C THR A 450 -26.98 -34.60 -11.48
N VAL A 451 -26.63 -35.80 -11.98
CA VAL A 451 -27.50 -36.56 -12.90
C VAL A 451 -28.31 -37.58 -12.11
N THR A 452 -29.59 -37.70 -12.45
CA THR A 452 -30.49 -38.75 -12.00
C THR A 452 -30.93 -39.60 -13.19
N ALA A 453 -30.76 -40.91 -13.07
CA ALA A 453 -31.22 -41.91 -14.02
C ALA A 453 -32.44 -42.66 -13.47
N VAL A 454 -33.42 -42.90 -14.33
CA VAL A 454 -34.63 -43.67 -14.01
C VAL A 454 -34.76 -44.80 -15.02
N GLY A 455 -34.79 -46.04 -14.54
CA GLY A 455 -34.87 -47.23 -15.37
C GLY A 455 -36.09 -48.08 -15.00
N THR A 456 -36.67 -48.77 -15.98
CA THR A 456 -37.82 -49.65 -15.77
C THR A 456 -37.56 -51.05 -16.29
N VAL A 457 -38.02 -52.06 -15.54
CA VAL A 457 -38.01 -53.47 -15.96
C VAL A 457 -39.45 -53.92 -16.09
N THR A 458 -39.80 -54.53 -17.22
CA THR A 458 -41.17 -55.02 -17.49
C THR A 458 -41.14 -56.47 -17.90
N ASP A 459 -42.01 -57.28 -17.30
CA ASP A 459 -42.25 -58.67 -17.67
C ASP A 459 -43.76 -58.97 -17.73
N ALA A 460 -44.14 -60.26 -17.81
CA ALA A 460 -45.54 -60.66 -17.84
C ALA A 460 -46.31 -60.38 -16.52
N ASN A 461 -45.60 -60.14 -15.41
CA ASN A 461 -46.16 -59.94 -14.08
C ASN A 461 -46.28 -58.47 -13.69
N GLY A 462 -45.68 -57.54 -14.45
CA GLY A 462 -45.80 -56.10 -14.22
C GLY A 462 -44.57 -55.31 -14.65
N THR A 463 -44.49 -54.07 -14.16
CA THR A 463 -43.38 -53.14 -14.38
C THR A 463 -42.88 -52.62 -13.03
N THR A 464 -41.57 -52.60 -12.84
CA THR A 464 -40.90 -51.95 -11.71
C THR A 464 -40.07 -50.77 -12.20
N THR A 465 -39.71 -49.85 -11.30
CA THR A 465 -38.94 -48.64 -11.61
C THR A 465 -37.88 -48.42 -10.55
N GLY A 466 -36.65 -48.19 -10.98
CA GLY A 466 -35.51 -47.83 -10.15
C GLY A 466 -35.03 -46.44 -10.50
N THR A 467 -34.58 -45.71 -9.50
CA THR A 467 -33.99 -44.38 -9.66
C THR A 467 -32.68 -44.34 -8.90
N ASN A 468 -31.64 -43.81 -9.53
CA ASN A 468 -30.36 -43.56 -8.88
C ASN A 468 -29.78 -42.23 -9.38
N SER A 469 -28.95 -41.59 -8.58
CA SER A 469 -28.34 -40.30 -8.90
C SER A 469 -26.90 -40.25 -8.47
N ASP A 470 -26.08 -39.61 -9.28
CA ASP A 470 -24.68 -39.35 -8.96
C ASP A 470 -24.27 -37.92 -9.33
N ARG A 471 -23.20 -37.43 -8.70
CA ARG A 471 -22.79 -36.02 -8.75
C ARG A 471 -21.32 -35.89 -9.17
N ALA A 472 -21.02 -34.79 -9.84
CA ALA A 472 -19.66 -34.33 -10.10
C ALA A 472 -19.51 -32.85 -9.73
N ASN A 473 -18.34 -32.44 -9.21
CA ASN A 473 -18.10 -31.07 -8.77
C ASN A 473 -16.77 -30.46 -9.23
N TYR A 474 -16.74 -29.12 -9.32
CA TYR A 474 -15.53 -28.31 -9.56
C TYR A 474 -15.56 -27.02 -8.73
N ILE A 475 -14.41 -26.35 -8.59
CA ILE A 475 -14.28 -25.01 -7.98
C ILE A 475 -14.01 -24.00 -9.10
N GLY A 476 -14.92 -23.07 -9.34
CA GLY A 476 -14.70 -21.97 -10.29
C GLY A 476 -14.10 -20.76 -9.60
N VAL A 477 -13.04 -20.17 -10.16
CA VAL A 477 -12.29 -19.08 -9.53
C VAL A 477 -12.07 -17.87 -10.44
N THR A 478 -12.04 -16.67 -9.84
CA THR A 478 -11.77 -15.39 -10.50
C THR A 478 -10.62 -14.64 -9.80
N PRO A 479 -9.35 -14.88 -10.18
CA PRO A 479 -8.21 -14.18 -9.60
C PRO A 479 -8.28 -12.68 -9.86
N LYS A 480 -8.05 -11.87 -8.82
CA LYS A 480 -8.03 -10.40 -8.88
C LYS A 480 -6.98 -9.86 -7.94
N ILE A 481 -6.33 -8.77 -8.36
CA ILE A 481 -5.35 -8.05 -7.57
C ILE A 481 -5.81 -6.60 -7.41
N ALA A 482 -5.47 -5.97 -6.30
CA ALA A 482 -5.67 -4.55 -6.05
C ALA A 482 -4.36 -3.91 -5.58
N ILE A 483 -4.24 -2.61 -5.79
CA ILE A 483 -3.09 -1.82 -5.37
C ILE A 483 -3.60 -0.48 -4.82
N ASP A 484 -3.04 -0.05 -3.71
CA ASP A 484 -3.21 1.27 -3.11
C ASP A 484 -1.83 1.92 -3.03
N LYS A 485 -1.63 3.01 -3.76
CA LYS A 485 -0.36 3.72 -3.88
C LYS A 485 -0.48 5.07 -3.20
N VAL A 486 0.45 5.37 -2.30
CA VAL A 486 0.51 6.68 -1.64
C VAL A 486 1.89 7.29 -1.72
N THR A 487 1.95 8.63 -1.70
CA THR A 487 3.21 9.35 -1.45
C THR A 487 3.41 9.49 0.05
N VAL A 488 4.63 9.27 0.50
CA VAL A 488 5.06 9.38 1.88
C VAL A 488 6.17 10.41 1.95
N ASP A 489 5.95 11.45 2.75
CA ASP A 489 6.94 12.44 3.13
C ASP A 489 7.42 12.12 4.56
N GLY A 490 8.61 11.52 4.64
CA GLY A 490 9.16 10.94 5.86
C GLY A 490 9.84 9.59 5.63
N THR A 491 9.90 8.77 6.68
CA THR A 491 10.53 7.43 6.64
C THR A 491 9.54 6.34 7.02
N LEU A 492 9.69 5.13 6.45
CA LEU A 492 8.94 3.94 6.86
C LEU A 492 9.80 3.04 7.76
N ASP A 493 9.18 2.31 8.69
CA ASP A 493 9.84 1.24 9.45
C ASP A 493 9.99 -0.04 8.61
N ALA A 494 10.62 -1.07 9.19
CA ALA A 494 10.78 -2.37 8.55
C ALA A 494 9.46 -3.11 8.28
N ASN A 495 8.33 -2.61 8.79
CA ASN A 495 6.99 -3.15 8.58
C ASN A 495 6.15 -2.27 7.64
N GLY A 496 6.72 -1.23 7.02
CA GLY A 496 6.01 -0.32 6.13
C GLY A 496 5.09 0.66 6.86
N ASN A 497 5.30 0.91 8.16
CA ASN A 497 4.56 1.95 8.87
C ASN A 497 5.33 3.27 8.78
N LEU A 498 4.60 4.38 8.61
CA LEU A 498 5.18 5.71 8.74
C LEU A 498 5.81 5.87 10.13
N VAL A 499 7.12 6.14 10.13
CA VAL A 499 7.89 6.50 11.31
C VAL A 499 7.96 8.01 11.36
N LEU A 500 7.33 8.56 12.39
CA LEU A 500 7.46 9.97 12.72
C LEU A 500 8.84 10.20 13.33
N VAL A 501 9.81 10.60 12.52
CA VAL A 501 11.07 11.14 13.03
C VAL A 501 10.74 12.50 13.64
N ASP A 502 11.15 12.74 14.89
CA ASP A 502 10.88 13.98 15.65
C ASP A 502 9.41 14.47 15.71
N GLY A 503 8.45 13.59 15.41
CA GLY A 503 7.01 13.87 15.39
C GLY A 503 6.48 14.36 14.03
N LYS A 504 7.30 14.32 12.98
CA LYS A 504 6.99 14.81 11.63
C LYS A 504 6.83 13.66 10.63
N GLY A 505 5.94 13.85 9.66
CA GLY A 505 5.68 12.89 8.59
C GLY A 505 4.21 12.87 8.14
N ALA A 506 3.99 12.60 6.86
CA ALA A 506 2.67 12.45 6.27
C ALA A 506 2.68 11.36 5.18
N ALA A 507 1.53 10.70 5.01
CA ALA A 507 1.31 9.71 3.95
C ALA A 507 -0.07 9.91 3.34
N GLY A 508 -0.16 9.87 2.01
CA GLY A 508 -1.40 10.01 1.26
C GLY A 508 -1.19 10.74 -0.07
N ASP A 509 -2.29 11.27 -0.60
CA ASP A 509 -2.31 12.04 -1.85
C ASP A 509 -2.48 13.53 -1.62
N ASN A 510 -2.08 14.31 -2.62
CA ASN A 510 -2.16 15.77 -2.63
C ASN A 510 -1.39 16.43 -1.49
N LEU A 511 -0.31 15.78 -1.04
CA LEU A 511 0.61 16.38 -0.07
C LEU A 511 1.26 17.62 -0.71
N THR A 512 1.38 18.69 0.06
CA THR A 512 2.32 19.79 -0.25
C THR A 512 3.63 19.47 0.44
N ILE A 513 4.73 19.41 -0.31
CA ILE A 513 6.06 18.96 0.15
C ILE A 513 7.10 19.99 -0.30
N ILE A 514 8.09 20.32 0.53
CA ILE A 514 9.15 21.25 0.10
C ILE A 514 10.02 20.58 -0.98
N ALA A 515 10.25 21.27 -2.10
CA ALA A 515 11.08 20.76 -3.19
C ALA A 515 12.51 20.47 -2.70
N GLY A 516 13.05 19.32 -3.09
CA GLY A 516 14.35 18.82 -2.62
C GLY A 516 14.29 17.86 -1.44
N GLU A 517 13.13 17.68 -0.79
CA GLU A 517 12.96 16.68 0.27
C GLU A 517 12.88 15.25 -0.28
N ASN A 518 13.34 14.28 0.52
CA ASN A 518 13.26 12.87 0.15
C ASN A 518 11.84 12.34 0.38
N ILE A 519 11.32 11.61 -0.59
CA ILE A 519 10.00 10.99 -0.54
C ILE A 519 10.09 9.48 -0.77
N ILE A 520 9.06 8.78 -0.33
CA ILE A 520 8.86 7.35 -0.59
C ILE A 520 7.50 7.19 -1.29
N TRP A 521 7.43 6.32 -2.29
CA TRP A 521 6.18 5.79 -2.79
C TRP A 521 5.95 4.42 -2.17
N GLU A 522 4.85 4.27 -1.45
CA GLU A 522 4.40 3.01 -0.86
C GLU A 522 3.30 2.41 -1.75
N TYR A 523 3.39 1.10 -1.99
CA TYR A 523 2.41 0.35 -2.77
C TYR A 523 1.92 -0.83 -1.92
N LYS A 524 0.67 -0.78 -1.48
CA LYS A 524 -0.01 -1.88 -0.78
C LYS A 524 -0.77 -2.71 -1.80
N VAL A 525 -0.29 -3.92 -2.04
CA VAL A 525 -0.85 -4.85 -3.02
C VAL A 525 -1.66 -5.92 -2.29
N SER A 526 -2.95 -6.00 -2.54
CA SER A 526 -3.84 -6.97 -1.90
C SER A 526 -4.48 -7.91 -2.91
N ASN A 527 -4.82 -9.11 -2.46
CA ASN A 527 -5.60 -10.05 -3.25
C ASN A 527 -7.08 -9.72 -3.09
N ALA A 528 -7.72 -9.34 -4.19
CA ALA A 528 -9.15 -9.02 -4.24
C ALA A 528 -9.99 -10.14 -4.89
N GLY A 529 -9.35 -11.28 -5.18
CA GLY A 529 -9.94 -12.48 -5.75
C GLY A 529 -10.18 -13.55 -4.69
N ASP A 530 -10.34 -14.77 -5.19
CA ASP A 530 -10.73 -15.97 -4.43
C ASP A 530 -9.64 -17.06 -4.39
N VAL A 531 -8.50 -16.82 -5.04
CA VAL A 531 -7.34 -17.73 -5.08
C VAL A 531 -6.04 -16.99 -4.86
N ALA A 532 -5.07 -17.66 -4.23
CA ALA A 532 -3.74 -17.14 -4.01
C ALA A 532 -3.02 -16.84 -5.34
N LEU A 533 -2.25 -15.75 -5.39
CA LEU A 533 -1.53 -15.31 -6.59
C LEU A 533 -0.02 -15.54 -6.45
N SER A 534 0.62 -16.08 -7.48
CA SER A 534 2.07 -16.15 -7.62
C SER A 534 2.62 -14.98 -8.43
N ASP A 535 3.95 -14.88 -8.52
CA ASP A 535 4.67 -13.94 -9.40
C ASP A 535 4.21 -12.49 -9.25
N VAL A 536 3.93 -12.09 -8.01
CA VAL A 536 3.44 -10.75 -7.70
C VAL A 536 4.55 -9.72 -7.91
N THR A 537 4.33 -8.78 -8.83
CA THR A 537 5.27 -7.69 -9.13
C THR A 537 4.57 -6.35 -9.17
N VAL A 538 5.32 -5.27 -8.94
CA VAL A 538 4.85 -3.89 -9.06
C VAL A 538 5.77 -3.15 -10.02
N ALA A 539 5.18 -2.51 -11.03
CA ALA A 539 5.85 -1.62 -11.95
C ALA A 539 5.35 -0.18 -11.76
N ASP A 540 6.18 0.79 -12.11
CA ASP A 540 5.88 2.21 -12.02
C ASP A 540 6.00 2.87 -13.39
N ASP A 541 5.13 3.83 -13.70
CA ASP A 541 5.13 4.49 -15.01
C ASP A 541 6.22 5.57 -15.16
N GLN A 542 6.85 5.99 -14.05
CA GLN A 542 7.91 7.00 -14.08
C GLN A 542 9.30 6.38 -14.27
N PRO A 543 10.09 6.83 -15.26
CA PRO A 543 11.43 6.32 -15.49
C PRO A 543 12.34 6.48 -14.26
N GLY A 544 12.95 5.38 -13.81
CA GLY A 544 13.87 5.35 -12.68
C GLY A 544 13.23 5.08 -11.33
N VAL A 545 11.89 5.08 -11.24
CA VAL A 545 11.17 4.59 -10.07
C VAL A 545 11.04 3.08 -10.18
N MET A 546 11.70 2.34 -9.29
CA MET A 546 11.74 0.88 -9.31
C MET A 546 11.18 0.35 -7.99
N PRO A 547 9.88 0.01 -7.93
CA PRO A 547 9.28 -0.59 -6.75
C PRO A 547 10.03 -1.88 -6.36
N THR A 548 10.37 -1.97 -5.08
CA THR A 548 11.03 -3.14 -4.50
C THR A 548 10.21 -3.68 -3.34
N SER A 549 10.18 -5.00 -3.21
CA SER A 549 9.52 -5.67 -2.09
C SER A 549 10.15 -5.21 -0.77
N LEU A 550 9.30 -4.79 0.17
CA LEU A 550 9.72 -4.61 1.55
C LEU A 550 9.69 -5.99 2.21
N THR A 551 10.85 -6.56 2.54
CA THR A 551 10.94 -7.94 3.07
C THR A 551 11.25 -7.99 4.57
N SER A 552 10.62 -8.93 5.28
CA SER A 552 10.99 -9.35 6.64
C SER A 552 11.19 -10.87 6.68
N GLY A 553 12.33 -11.33 7.19
CA GLY A 553 12.64 -12.77 7.21
C GLY A 553 12.83 -13.43 5.84
N GLY A 554 12.98 -12.64 4.77
CA GLY A 554 13.11 -13.14 3.39
C GLY A 554 11.79 -13.20 2.60
N PHE A 555 10.67 -12.85 3.23
CA PHE A 555 9.34 -12.81 2.62
C PHE A 555 8.83 -11.37 2.57
N ASN A 556 7.87 -11.08 1.68
CA ASN A 556 7.21 -9.78 1.64
C ASN A 556 6.58 -9.48 3.02
N VAL A 557 6.71 -8.24 3.48
CA VAL A 557 5.92 -7.76 4.62
C VAL A 557 4.45 -7.82 4.21
N GLY A 558 3.68 -8.63 4.92
CA GLY A 558 2.30 -8.95 4.57
C GLY A 558 2.05 -10.41 4.19
N ASP A 559 3.11 -11.17 3.87
CA ASP A 559 3.10 -12.62 3.68
C ASP A 559 3.06 -13.29 5.07
N ALA A 560 1.85 -13.57 5.54
CA ALA A 560 1.59 -13.95 6.92
C ALA A 560 2.02 -15.40 7.20
N ASN A 561 1.93 -16.27 6.20
CA ASN A 561 2.28 -17.69 6.32
C ASN A 561 3.63 -18.05 5.67
N GLN A 562 4.32 -17.08 5.05
CA GLN A 562 5.64 -17.21 4.45
C GLN A 562 5.69 -18.26 3.33
N ASN A 563 4.65 -18.31 2.51
CA ASN A 563 4.56 -19.27 1.39
C ASN A 563 4.98 -18.65 0.05
N GLY A 564 5.20 -17.33 -0.03
CA GLY A 564 5.55 -16.64 -1.27
C GLY A 564 4.39 -16.50 -2.27
N LEU A 565 3.15 -16.67 -1.82
CA LEU A 565 1.92 -16.46 -2.59
C LEU A 565 1.10 -15.37 -1.90
N LEU A 566 0.52 -14.45 -2.67
CA LEU A 566 -0.37 -13.43 -2.10
C LEU A 566 -1.74 -14.06 -1.86
N ASP A 567 -1.97 -14.54 -0.63
CA ASP A 567 -3.22 -15.17 -0.22
C ASP A 567 -4.38 -14.15 -0.12
N THR A 568 -5.63 -14.64 -0.14
CA THR A 568 -6.85 -13.81 -0.21
C THR A 568 -7.05 -12.85 0.98
N THR A 569 -6.29 -13.04 2.06
CA THR A 569 -6.33 -12.17 3.26
C THR A 569 -5.09 -11.31 3.43
N GLU A 570 -4.14 -11.40 2.50
CA GLU A 570 -2.85 -10.74 2.62
C GLU A 570 -2.78 -9.40 1.90
N THR A 571 -1.85 -8.56 2.34
CA THR A 571 -1.52 -7.29 1.69
C THR A 571 -0.02 -7.09 1.75
N TRP A 572 0.65 -7.20 0.61
CA TRP A 572 2.10 -7.07 0.49
C TRP A 572 2.51 -5.63 0.25
N ILE A 573 3.63 -5.22 0.85
CA ILE A 573 4.14 -3.85 0.75
C ILE A 573 5.36 -3.78 -0.16
N PHE A 574 5.31 -2.88 -1.14
CA PHE A 574 6.44 -2.49 -1.98
C PHE A 574 6.77 -1.02 -1.75
N THR A 575 8.03 -0.63 -1.96
CA THR A 575 8.48 0.75 -1.81
C THR A 575 9.44 1.16 -2.92
N ALA A 576 9.42 2.46 -3.26
CA ALA A 576 10.43 3.13 -4.08
C ALA A 576 10.77 4.49 -3.48
N THR A 577 11.97 5.01 -3.69
CA THR A 577 12.40 6.31 -3.14
C THR A 577 12.61 7.35 -4.24
N GLY A 578 12.43 8.62 -3.89
CA GLY A 578 12.63 9.75 -4.79
C GLY A 578 12.93 11.04 -4.04
N THR A 579 13.01 12.14 -4.78
CA THR A 579 13.15 13.50 -4.25
C THR A 579 12.03 14.35 -4.81
N ALA A 580 11.34 15.10 -3.96
CA ALA A 580 10.26 16.00 -4.35
C ALA A 580 10.80 17.06 -5.31
N ILE A 581 10.10 17.28 -6.42
CA ILE A 581 10.41 18.36 -7.39
C ILE A 581 9.35 19.44 -7.35
N ASP A 582 9.73 20.66 -7.73
CA ASP A 582 8.85 21.82 -7.81
C ASP A 582 7.65 21.59 -8.75
N GLY A 583 6.46 21.99 -8.31
CA GLY A 583 5.19 21.88 -9.04
C GLY A 583 4.40 20.58 -8.79
N ALA A 584 3.29 20.45 -9.51
CA ALA A 584 2.40 19.29 -9.38
C ALA A 584 3.04 18.01 -9.97
N TYR A 585 3.05 16.94 -9.18
CA TYR A 585 3.57 15.64 -9.54
C TYR A 585 2.50 14.56 -9.41
N THR A 586 2.43 13.66 -10.39
CA THR A 586 1.58 12.46 -10.35
C THR A 586 2.31 11.28 -10.95
N ASN A 587 2.07 10.10 -10.39
CA ASN A 587 2.75 8.87 -10.78
C ASN A 587 1.84 7.64 -10.55
N LYS A 588 1.79 6.72 -11.53
CA LYS A 588 0.96 5.52 -11.53
C LYS A 588 1.77 4.24 -11.27
N GLY A 589 1.42 3.53 -10.20
CA GLY A 589 1.86 2.16 -9.94
C GLY A 589 0.95 1.13 -10.58
N THR A 590 1.47 -0.01 -11.01
CA THR A 590 0.71 -1.15 -11.54
C THR A 590 1.20 -2.45 -10.91
N ALA A 591 0.33 -3.14 -10.19
CA ALA A 591 0.58 -4.48 -9.67
C ALA A 591 0.08 -5.55 -10.67
N SER A 592 0.80 -6.66 -10.74
CA SER A 592 0.37 -7.87 -11.45
C SER A 592 0.60 -9.09 -10.57
N GLY A 593 -0.23 -10.12 -10.75
CA GLY A 593 0.01 -11.47 -10.21
C GLY A 593 -0.37 -12.52 -11.24
N SER A 594 -0.16 -13.80 -10.93
CA SER A 594 -0.46 -14.94 -11.79
C SER A 594 -1.21 -16.02 -11.01
N PHE A 595 -2.14 -16.70 -11.68
CA PHE A 595 -2.77 -17.92 -11.19
C PHE A 595 -2.91 -18.90 -12.36
N THR A 596 -2.56 -20.16 -12.15
CA THR A 596 -2.75 -21.23 -13.15
C THR A 596 -3.69 -22.29 -12.57
N ASP A 597 -4.75 -22.60 -13.31
CA ASP A 597 -5.76 -23.58 -12.91
C ASP A 597 -5.33 -25.03 -13.20
N ASP A 598 -6.12 -26.00 -12.77
CA ASP A 598 -5.80 -27.44 -12.93
C ASP A 598 -5.89 -27.91 -14.40
N ALA A 599 -6.52 -27.12 -15.26
CA ALA A 599 -6.52 -27.32 -16.71
C ALA A 599 -5.27 -26.70 -17.39
N GLY A 600 -4.40 -26.03 -16.64
CA GLY A 600 -3.19 -25.38 -17.13
C GLY A 600 -3.43 -24.02 -17.79
N HIS A 601 -4.61 -23.41 -17.61
CA HIS A 601 -4.87 -22.06 -18.06
C HIS A 601 -4.34 -21.04 -17.04
N THR A 602 -3.65 -20.01 -17.53
CA THR A 602 -3.09 -18.96 -16.68
C THR A 602 -3.85 -17.64 -16.85
N ALA A 603 -4.22 -17.03 -15.73
CA ALA A 603 -4.73 -15.66 -15.66
C ALA A 603 -3.71 -14.75 -14.98
N ASN A 604 -3.52 -13.55 -15.54
CA ASN A 604 -2.58 -12.56 -15.03
C ASN A 604 -3.32 -11.27 -14.65
N PRO A 605 -4.01 -11.21 -13.50
CA PRO A 605 -4.72 -10.00 -13.09
C PRO A 605 -3.75 -8.84 -12.89
N THR A 606 -4.20 -7.64 -13.27
CA THR A 606 -3.45 -6.39 -13.06
C THR A 606 -4.35 -5.33 -12.46
N ALA A 607 -3.82 -4.50 -11.57
CA ALA A 607 -4.46 -3.30 -11.08
C ALA A 607 -3.46 -2.13 -11.05
N SER A 608 -3.98 -0.92 -11.17
CA SER A 608 -3.15 0.28 -11.10
C SER A 608 -3.78 1.32 -10.20
N ASP A 609 -2.92 2.12 -9.57
CA ASP A 609 -3.33 3.23 -8.75
C ASP A 609 -2.34 4.40 -8.88
N THR A 610 -2.82 5.62 -8.67
CA THR A 610 -2.06 6.86 -8.86
C THR A 610 -1.90 7.60 -7.56
N SER A 611 -0.68 8.03 -7.25
CA SER A 611 -0.43 8.98 -6.17
C SER A 611 0.11 10.31 -6.70
N GLY A 612 0.01 11.36 -5.90
CA GLY A 612 0.53 12.68 -6.28
C GLY A 612 0.80 13.62 -5.11
N TYR A 613 1.65 14.61 -5.37
CA TYR A 613 2.01 15.69 -4.45
C TYR A 613 2.22 16.99 -5.23
N THR A 614 2.26 18.13 -4.54
CA THR A 614 2.71 19.41 -5.09
C THR A 614 4.00 19.81 -4.38
N GLY A 615 5.12 19.79 -5.10
CA GLY A 615 6.38 20.31 -4.57
C GLY A 615 6.36 21.83 -4.60
N VAL A 616 6.89 22.45 -3.55
CA VAL A 616 6.90 23.92 -3.41
C VAL A 616 8.27 24.47 -3.07
N THR A 617 8.55 25.69 -3.51
CA THR A 617 9.81 26.40 -3.28
C THR A 617 9.54 27.74 -2.58
N PRO A 618 9.43 27.76 -1.24
CA PRO A 618 9.22 29.00 -0.48
C PRO A 618 10.42 29.94 -0.64
N ALA A 619 10.16 31.21 -0.99
CA ALA A 619 11.19 32.22 -1.16
C ALA A 619 10.67 33.60 -0.78
N ILE A 620 11.56 34.45 -0.28
CA ILE A 620 11.26 35.82 0.14
C ILE A 620 12.27 36.76 -0.54
N HIS A 621 11.84 37.97 -0.84
CA HIS A 621 12.71 39.02 -1.38
C HIS A 621 12.56 40.30 -0.54
N LEU A 622 13.67 40.97 -0.26
CA LEU A 622 13.71 42.26 0.40
C LEU A 622 14.30 43.33 -0.53
N GLU A 623 13.62 44.45 -0.62
CA GLU A 623 14.14 45.70 -1.20
C GLU A 623 14.14 46.78 -0.13
N LYS A 624 15.28 47.42 0.10
CA LYS A 624 15.48 48.42 1.15
C LYS A 624 16.02 49.72 0.55
N VAL A 625 15.31 50.82 0.81
CA VAL A 625 15.74 52.15 0.36
C VAL A 625 15.74 53.15 1.50
N THR A 626 16.59 54.17 1.40
CA THR A 626 16.61 55.30 2.33
C THR A 626 15.90 56.51 1.73
N THR A 627 15.01 57.13 2.51
CA THR A 627 14.42 58.44 2.21
C THR A 627 15.01 59.48 3.15
N GLY A 628 15.52 60.58 2.60
CA GLY A 628 16.14 61.66 3.39
C GLY A 628 15.97 63.02 2.73
N VAL A 629 16.37 64.07 3.44
CA VAL A 629 16.38 65.44 2.90
C VAL A 629 17.67 65.66 2.13
N ASP A 630 17.59 65.89 0.82
CA ASP A 630 18.77 66.14 -0.03
C ASP A 630 19.05 67.64 -0.22
N SER A 631 18.01 68.47 -0.11
CA SER A 631 18.05 69.91 -0.34
C SER A 631 16.91 70.61 0.38
N VAL A 632 17.05 71.93 0.56
CA VAL A 632 16.05 72.76 1.23
C VAL A 632 15.79 74.01 0.40
N THR A 633 14.51 74.31 0.16
CA THR A 633 14.09 75.55 -0.48
C THR A 633 13.48 76.48 0.55
N ILE A 634 13.87 77.77 0.54
CA ILE A 634 13.34 78.81 1.42
C ILE A 634 12.59 79.85 0.59
N VAL A 635 11.27 79.97 0.78
CA VAL A 635 10.43 81.00 0.13
C VAL A 635 9.54 81.65 1.19
N ASN A 636 9.52 82.99 1.26
CA ASN A 636 8.70 83.75 2.22
C ASN A 636 8.81 83.23 3.67
N ASN A 637 10.04 82.93 4.09
CA ASN A 637 10.31 82.43 5.44
C ASN A 637 9.73 81.05 5.77
N VAL A 638 9.36 80.26 4.76
CA VAL A 638 8.95 78.87 4.90
C VAL A 638 10.09 77.98 4.40
N VAL A 639 10.59 77.14 5.30
CA VAL A 639 11.58 76.11 4.99
C VAL A 639 10.85 74.88 4.47
N THR A 640 11.09 74.52 3.21
CA THR A 640 10.52 73.32 2.58
C THR A 640 11.64 72.34 2.23
N PRO A 641 11.78 71.23 2.97
CA PRO A 641 12.72 70.16 2.64
C PRO A 641 12.27 69.44 1.37
N HIS A 642 13.20 69.15 0.46
CA HIS A 642 12.97 68.17 -0.60
C HIS A 642 13.35 66.78 -0.06
N LEU A 643 12.46 65.81 -0.24
CA LEU A 643 12.72 64.42 0.11
C LEU A 643 13.09 63.65 -1.16
N ALA A 644 14.20 62.91 -1.10
CA ALA A 644 14.61 61.98 -2.13
C ALA A 644 14.70 60.57 -1.53
N THR A 645 14.37 59.56 -2.34
CA THR A 645 14.34 58.14 -1.95
C THR A 645 15.21 57.33 -2.90
N GLY A 646 16.09 56.50 -2.36
CA GLY A 646 16.98 55.61 -3.12
C GLY A 646 18.32 55.40 -2.42
N ASP A 647 19.24 54.73 -3.12
CA ASP A 647 20.57 54.41 -2.61
C ASP A 647 21.67 55.29 -3.21
N GLY A 648 22.75 55.46 -2.44
CA GLY A 648 23.91 56.26 -2.83
C GLY A 648 23.59 57.76 -2.95
N LEU A 649 22.45 58.20 -2.41
CA LEU A 649 22.03 59.60 -2.44
C LEU A 649 22.81 60.42 -1.41
N SER A 650 22.84 61.74 -1.62
CA SER A 650 23.40 62.68 -0.64
C SER A 650 22.28 63.29 0.20
N PHE A 651 22.39 63.22 1.52
CA PHE A 651 21.41 63.79 2.44
C PHE A 651 22.06 64.80 3.38
N LEU A 652 21.32 65.83 3.76
CA LEU A 652 21.80 66.83 4.71
C LEU A 652 21.91 66.21 6.12
N ALA A 653 23.12 66.20 6.66
CA ALA A 653 23.39 65.69 8.00
C ALA A 653 22.57 66.46 9.06
N GLY A 654 22.03 65.75 10.04
CA GLY A 654 21.14 66.30 11.07
C GLY A 654 19.65 66.29 10.72
N TYR A 655 19.27 66.05 9.45
CA TYR A 655 17.86 65.82 9.08
C TYR A 655 17.44 64.37 9.30
N GLY A 656 16.14 64.16 9.51
CA GLY A 656 15.57 62.82 9.66
C GLY A 656 15.72 61.99 8.38
N VAL A 657 16.06 60.71 8.54
CA VAL A 657 16.01 59.71 7.48
C VAL A 657 14.99 58.63 7.85
N THR A 658 14.38 58.03 6.83
CA THR A 658 13.48 56.89 6.98
C THR A 658 13.97 55.77 6.07
N TRP A 659 14.24 54.59 6.63
CA TRP A 659 14.47 53.37 5.87
C TRP A 659 13.12 52.71 5.60
N THR A 660 12.88 52.35 4.34
CA THR A 660 11.70 51.61 3.92
C THR A 660 12.14 50.24 3.42
N TYR A 661 11.51 49.20 3.94
CA TYR A 661 11.79 47.79 3.64
C TYR A 661 10.54 47.21 2.99
N THR A 662 10.63 46.81 1.73
CA THR A 662 9.56 46.18 0.96
C THR A 662 9.84 44.69 0.86
N VAL A 663 9.06 43.89 1.59
CA VAL A 663 9.22 42.43 1.65
C VAL A 663 8.20 41.78 0.72
N THR A 664 8.67 41.08 -0.31
CA THR A 664 7.82 40.44 -1.32
C THR A 664 7.93 38.92 -1.22
N ASN A 665 6.81 38.20 -1.35
CA ASN A 665 6.85 36.76 -1.51
C ASN A 665 7.32 36.43 -2.94
N ALA A 666 8.53 35.90 -3.04
CA ALA A 666 9.16 35.51 -4.29
C ALA A 666 9.00 34.01 -4.59
N GLY A 667 8.38 33.26 -3.69
CA GLY A 667 8.09 31.83 -3.83
C GLY A 667 6.68 31.56 -4.36
N ASP A 668 6.26 30.32 -4.16
CA ASP A 668 5.02 29.76 -4.70
C ASP A 668 4.00 29.34 -3.61
N VAL A 669 4.29 29.64 -2.35
CA VAL A 669 3.41 29.39 -1.20
C VAL A 669 3.34 30.61 -0.28
N PRO A 670 2.18 30.85 0.38
CA PRO A 670 2.07 31.90 1.39
C PRO A 670 3.07 31.73 2.53
N LEU A 671 3.71 32.82 2.94
CA LEU A 671 4.68 32.81 4.04
C LEU A 671 4.05 33.38 5.31
N SER A 672 4.35 32.76 6.44
CA SER A 672 3.97 33.22 7.78
C SER A 672 5.19 33.75 8.55
N ASN A 673 4.95 34.32 9.73
CA ASN A 673 6.00 34.80 10.65
C ASN A 673 7.01 35.76 9.99
N ILE A 674 6.50 36.67 9.15
CA ILE A 674 7.35 37.65 8.46
C ILE A 674 8.01 38.57 9.49
N ALA A 675 9.33 38.61 9.45
CA ALA A 675 10.15 39.46 10.32
C ALA A 675 11.20 40.19 9.49
N VAL A 676 11.50 41.44 9.89
CA VAL A 676 12.55 42.26 9.29
C VAL A 676 13.45 42.77 10.40
N THR A 677 14.74 42.59 10.23
CA THR A 677 15.78 43.08 11.14
C THR A 677 16.78 43.94 10.40
N ASP A 678 17.59 44.71 11.11
CA ASP A 678 18.64 45.54 10.53
C ASP A 678 19.93 45.34 11.31
N ASN A 679 21.08 45.30 10.61
CA ASN A 679 22.37 45.05 11.23
C ASN A 679 22.88 46.24 12.07
N GLN A 680 22.31 47.44 11.90
CA GLN A 680 22.73 48.63 12.64
C GLN A 680 22.01 48.72 14.01
N PRO A 681 22.75 48.75 15.14
CA PRO A 681 22.16 48.95 16.46
C PRO A 681 21.33 50.23 16.53
N GLY A 682 20.11 50.10 17.08
CA GLY A 682 19.15 51.20 17.21
C GLY A 682 18.22 51.39 16.02
N VAL A 683 18.44 50.69 14.90
CA VAL A 683 17.49 50.61 13.78
C VAL A 683 16.60 49.39 14.02
N SER A 684 15.29 49.62 14.23
CA SER A 684 14.32 48.56 14.49
C SER A 684 13.16 48.71 13.51
N PRO A 685 13.16 47.93 12.41
CA PRO A 685 12.08 47.93 11.44
C PRO A 685 10.73 47.61 12.11
N THR A 686 9.70 48.36 11.73
CA THR A 686 8.33 48.20 12.25
C THR A 686 7.34 48.13 11.10
N ALA A 687 6.37 47.22 11.20
CA ALA A 687 5.36 47.03 10.16
C ALA A 687 4.53 48.31 9.98
N VAL A 688 4.31 48.71 8.73
CA VAL A 688 3.39 49.80 8.41
C VAL A 688 2.00 49.19 8.34
N LEU A 689 1.16 49.46 9.33
CA LEU A 689 -0.16 48.82 9.41
C LEU A 689 -1.17 49.55 8.52
N GLN A 690 -2.13 48.79 7.99
CA GLN A 690 -3.30 49.32 7.29
C GLN A 690 -4.21 50.10 8.25
N ALA A 691 -5.30 50.67 7.72
CA ALA A 691 -6.27 51.46 8.50
C ALA A 691 -6.94 50.65 9.63
N ASP A 692 -6.91 49.32 9.57
CA ASP A 692 -7.41 48.43 10.61
C ASP A 692 -6.47 48.29 11.81
N HIS A 693 -5.22 48.75 11.69
CA HIS A 693 -4.16 48.63 12.70
C HIS A 693 -3.83 47.18 13.09
N VAL A 694 -4.09 46.21 12.21
CA VAL A 694 -3.81 44.79 12.43
C VAL A 694 -2.92 44.23 11.33
N HIS A 695 -3.27 44.47 10.06
CA HIS A 695 -2.55 43.87 8.93
C HIS A 695 -1.52 44.84 8.35
N ASN A 696 -0.46 44.30 7.75
CA ASN A 696 0.58 45.11 7.12
C ASN A 696 0.05 45.73 5.81
N VAL A 697 0.51 46.93 5.46
CA VAL A 697 0.26 47.53 4.15
C VAL A 697 0.90 46.63 3.10
N GLY A 698 0.05 46.04 2.25
CA GLY A 698 0.45 45.03 1.28
C GLY A 698 -0.29 43.70 1.41
N ASP A 699 -0.84 43.42 2.60
CA ASP A 699 -1.71 42.26 2.87
C ASP A 699 -3.10 42.53 2.26
N ALA A 700 -3.29 42.10 1.00
CA ALA A 700 -4.42 42.52 0.19
C ALA A 700 -5.73 41.86 0.64
N ASN A 701 -5.66 40.69 1.29
CA ASN A 701 -6.81 39.92 1.72
C ASN A 701 -7.00 39.90 3.25
N ASN A 702 -6.10 40.53 4.01
CA ASN A 702 -6.13 40.66 5.46
C ASN A 702 -6.15 39.30 6.18
N ASN A 703 -5.31 38.37 5.73
CA ASN A 703 -5.18 37.04 6.33
C ASN A 703 -3.93 36.88 7.22
N GLY A 704 -3.04 37.87 7.25
CA GLY A 704 -1.81 37.84 8.03
C GLY A 704 -0.74 36.89 7.49
N LEU A 705 -0.84 36.48 6.22
CA LEU A 705 0.16 35.72 5.48
C LEU A 705 0.64 36.55 4.30
N LEU A 706 1.95 36.52 4.02
CA LEU A 706 2.48 37.16 2.82
C LEU A 706 2.20 36.24 1.63
N ASP A 707 1.06 36.46 0.97
CA ASP A 707 0.59 35.65 -0.15
C ASP A 707 1.42 35.90 -1.42
N LEU A 708 1.24 35.03 -2.41
CA LEU A 708 1.97 35.10 -3.67
C LEU A 708 1.74 36.46 -4.35
N GLY A 709 2.84 37.16 -4.67
CA GLY A 709 2.81 38.47 -5.32
C GLY A 709 2.44 39.63 -4.39
N GLU A 710 2.21 39.40 -3.10
CA GLU A 710 2.09 40.48 -2.12
C GLU A 710 3.45 41.08 -1.76
N SER A 711 3.44 42.36 -1.40
CA SER A 711 4.60 43.11 -0.92
C SER A 711 4.25 43.90 0.33
N TRP A 712 4.81 43.52 1.47
CA TRP A 712 4.56 44.15 2.77
C TRP A 712 5.61 45.22 3.09
N THR A 713 5.17 46.34 3.69
CA THR A 713 6.04 47.48 3.97
C THR A 713 6.41 47.58 5.45
N PHE A 714 7.70 47.72 5.75
CA PHE A 714 8.21 48.03 7.08
C PHE A 714 9.03 49.32 7.03
N THR A 715 9.08 50.07 8.13
CA THR A 715 9.87 51.30 8.22
C THR A 715 10.66 51.38 9.53
N ALA A 716 11.79 52.08 9.47
CA ALA A 716 12.56 52.53 10.62
C ALA A 716 13.02 53.98 10.39
N SER A 717 13.20 54.75 11.47
CA SER A 717 13.61 56.16 11.39
C SER A 717 14.97 56.39 12.05
N GLY A 718 15.72 57.35 11.53
CA GLY A 718 16.98 57.81 12.10
C GLY A 718 17.29 59.26 11.75
N THR A 719 18.55 59.66 11.93
CA THR A 719 19.06 60.97 11.52
C THR A 719 20.26 60.76 10.60
N ALA A 720 20.33 61.50 9.49
CA ALA A 720 21.48 61.46 8.59
C ALA A 720 22.72 61.92 9.35
N ILE A 721 23.79 61.12 9.30
CA ILE A 721 25.11 61.48 9.86
C ILE A 721 26.04 61.92 8.75
N LEU A 722 27.06 62.72 9.07
CA LEU A 722 28.05 63.21 8.10
C LEU A 722 28.90 62.05 7.54
N GLY A 723 29.16 62.10 6.23
CA GLY A 723 29.99 61.11 5.52
C GLY A 723 29.20 59.89 5.05
N ASP A 724 29.90 58.89 4.51
CA ASP A 724 29.27 57.69 3.96
C ASP A 724 28.63 56.83 5.05
N TYR A 725 27.40 56.39 4.79
CA TYR A 725 26.61 55.53 5.65
C TYR A 725 26.03 54.37 4.83
N SER A 726 26.04 53.17 5.39
CA SER A 726 25.36 52.01 4.82
C SER A 726 24.98 51.00 5.91
N ASN A 727 23.85 50.33 5.73
CA ASN A 727 23.40 49.25 6.60
C ASN A 727 22.56 48.22 5.83
N THR A 728 22.51 46.99 6.33
CA THR A 728 21.86 45.83 5.70
C THR A 728 20.59 45.48 6.48
N GLY A 729 19.46 45.40 5.78
CA GLY A 729 18.25 44.79 6.28
C GLY A 729 18.20 43.30 5.94
N THR A 730 17.56 42.51 6.79
CA THR A 730 17.31 41.07 6.58
C THR A 730 15.82 40.82 6.76
N ALA A 731 15.16 40.27 5.74
CA ALA A 731 13.80 39.74 5.85
C ALA A 731 13.82 38.22 6.01
N SER A 732 12.91 37.68 6.81
CA SER A 732 12.71 36.24 6.97
C SER A 732 11.23 35.91 7.01
N GLY A 733 10.87 34.73 6.51
CA GLY A 733 9.53 34.15 6.65
C GLY A 733 9.60 32.66 6.99
N SER A 734 8.44 32.04 7.15
CA SER A 734 8.34 30.59 7.37
C SER A 734 7.20 29.96 6.58
N PHE A 735 7.46 28.81 5.98
CA PHE A 735 6.46 27.92 5.43
C PHE A 735 6.60 26.54 6.05
N THR A 736 5.49 25.93 6.44
CA THR A 736 5.45 24.57 6.96
C THR A 736 4.59 23.72 6.03
N ASP A 737 5.14 22.61 5.58
CA ASP A 737 4.47 21.71 4.64
C ASP A 737 3.54 20.70 5.34
N THR A 738 3.05 19.72 4.58
CA THR A 738 2.07 18.75 5.10
C THR A 738 2.68 17.78 6.11
N ALA A 739 3.98 17.47 5.99
CA ALA A 739 4.71 16.62 6.92
C ALA A 739 5.26 17.38 8.14
N LEU A 740 4.99 18.68 8.23
CA LEU A 740 5.48 19.59 9.27
C LEU A 740 6.97 19.92 9.18
N HIS A 741 7.59 19.71 8.01
CA HIS A 741 8.89 20.30 7.71
C HIS A 741 8.74 21.79 7.47
N THR A 742 9.71 22.58 7.95
CA THR A 742 9.62 24.05 7.90
C THR A 742 10.80 24.64 7.14
N ALA A 743 10.49 25.35 6.06
CA ALA A 743 11.43 26.21 5.34
C ALA A 743 11.45 27.61 5.96
N LEU A 744 12.64 28.18 6.10
CA LEU A 744 12.86 29.52 6.63
C LEU A 744 13.58 30.39 5.58
N PRO A 745 12.90 30.83 4.51
CA PRO A 745 13.52 31.68 3.51
C PRO A 745 13.95 33.02 4.13
N THR A 746 15.11 33.50 3.71
CA THR A 746 15.70 34.79 4.13
C THR A 746 16.25 35.54 2.93
N ASP A 747 16.18 36.86 2.95
CA ASP A 747 16.84 37.73 1.97
C ASP A 747 17.42 38.97 2.64
N ASP A 748 18.56 39.43 2.14
CA ASP A 748 19.32 40.56 2.68
C ASP A 748 19.41 41.66 1.62
N ASP A 749 19.21 42.92 2.03
CA ASP A 749 19.39 44.05 1.14
C ASP A 749 20.07 45.25 1.81
N VAL A 750 20.91 45.95 1.05
CA VAL A 750 21.78 47.02 1.54
C VAL A 750 21.29 48.37 1.02
N SER A 751 21.08 49.31 1.94
CA SER A 751 20.87 50.72 1.57
C SER A 751 22.05 51.59 2.00
N SER A 752 22.29 52.70 1.28
CA SER A 752 23.39 53.62 1.56
C SER A 752 23.08 55.08 1.21
N TYR A 753 23.77 56.00 1.87
CA TYR A 753 23.76 57.44 1.57
C TYR A 753 25.08 58.10 1.99
N THR A 754 25.33 59.33 1.53
CA THR A 754 26.43 60.18 2.02
C THR A 754 25.84 61.44 2.69
N GLY A 755 26.16 61.67 3.96
CA GLY A 755 25.74 62.88 4.67
C GLY A 755 26.57 64.09 4.31
N THR A 756 25.92 65.21 3.98
CA THR A 756 26.54 66.48 3.58
C THR A 756 26.11 67.64 4.48
N PHE A 757 26.89 68.73 4.51
CA PHE A 757 26.52 69.95 5.25
C PHE A 757 25.60 70.85 4.42
N THR A 758 24.68 71.54 5.11
CA THR A 758 23.92 72.66 4.55
C THR A 758 24.83 73.90 4.50
N GLU A 759 24.82 74.67 3.40
CA GLU A 759 25.57 75.91 3.27
C GLU A 759 25.31 76.91 4.42
N GLN A 760 26.36 77.70 4.72
CA GLN A 760 26.46 78.83 5.66
C GLN A 760 26.36 78.54 7.17
N GLY A 761 27.46 78.13 7.81
CA GLY A 761 27.54 78.17 9.29
C GLY A 761 28.75 77.55 9.99
N GLY A 762 29.91 77.41 9.36
CA GLY A 762 31.13 76.98 10.08
C GLY A 762 31.74 78.10 10.92
N THR A 763 32.09 77.84 12.18
CA THR A 763 32.76 78.80 13.08
C THR A 763 34.24 78.97 12.71
N LEU A 764 34.56 80.07 12.01
CA LEU A 764 35.92 80.40 11.59
C LEU A 764 36.33 81.70 12.29
N THR A 765 36.63 81.57 13.59
CA THR A 765 36.94 82.68 14.48
C THR A 765 38.38 83.17 14.32
N GLN A 766 38.71 84.31 14.93
CA GLN A 766 40.10 84.79 15.00
C GLN A 766 41.07 83.74 15.60
N GLY A 767 40.60 82.90 16.53
CA GLY A 767 41.41 81.83 17.13
C GLY A 767 41.69 80.68 16.16
N PHE A 768 40.71 80.35 15.30
CA PHE A 768 40.89 79.40 14.21
C PHE A 768 41.97 79.91 13.25
N TRP A 769 41.81 81.12 12.70
CA TRP A 769 42.76 81.69 11.74
C TRP A 769 44.14 81.97 12.35
N GLY A 770 44.21 82.33 13.64
CA GLY A 770 45.46 82.45 14.38
C GLY A 770 46.21 81.13 14.55
N SER A 771 45.50 80.00 14.52
CA SER A 771 46.09 78.65 14.55
C SER A 771 46.39 78.09 13.16
N HIS A 772 45.85 78.70 12.11
CA HIS A 772 45.95 78.30 10.69
C HIS A 772 46.52 79.45 9.84
N THR A 773 47.58 80.09 10.35
CA THR A 773 48.17 81.27 9.69
C THR A 773 48.82 80.96 8.35
N ASP A 774 49.14 79.70 8.10
CA ASP A 774 49.66 79.20 6.82
C ASP A 774 48.57 79.03 5.75
N ALA A 775 47.29 79.07 6.12
CA ALA A 775 46.18 78.98 5.19
C ALA A 775 46.00 80.22 4.30
N TRP A 776 46.75 81.30 4.55
CA TRP A 776 46.60 82.58 3.86
C TRP A 776 47.93 83.32 3.71
N ASP A 777 49.04 82.58 3.75
CA ASP A 777 50.39 83.13 3.73
C ASP A 777 50.98 83.33 2.32
N GLY A 778 50.21 83.03 1.27
CA GLY A 778 50.62 83.19 -0.13
C GLY A 778 51.41 82.01 -0.70
N SER A 779 51.52 80.87 0.00
CA SER A 779 52.27 79.70 -0.46
C SER A 779 51.39 78.45 -0.62
N SER A 780 51.27 77.99 -1.87
CA SER A 780 50.54 76.77 -2.24
C SER A 780 51.12 75.44 -1.72
N ALA A 781 52.25 75.45 -1.00
CA ALA A 781 53.02 74.26 -0.60
C ALA A 781 53.02 73.97 0.92
N LYS A 782 52.17 74.62 1.72
CA LYS A 782 52.19 74.49 3.20
C LYS A 782 51.53 73.20 3.67
N VAL A 783 52.27 72.38 4.44
CA VAL A 783 51.88 71.00 4.84
C VAL A 783 51.70 70.85 6.36
N SER A 784 51.35 71.92 7.08
CA SER A 784 50.99 71.74 8.49
C SER A 784 49.72 70.89 8.60
N ASN A 785 49.70 69.97 9.56
CA ASN A 785 48.55 69.09 9.77
C ASN A 785 47.21 69.84 9.94
N PRO A 786 47.14 71.00 10.62
CA PRO A 786 45.89 71.74 10.80
C PRO A 786 45.24 72.19 9.48
N THR A 787 45.98 72.88 8.60
CA THR A 787 45.42 73.48 7.36
C THR A 787 45.05 72.43 6.31
N ASN A 788 45.88 71.39 6.14
CA ASN A 788 45.55 70.29 5.24
C ASN A 788 44.33 69.49 5.73
N SER A 789 44.19 69.31 7.04
CA SER A 789 43.00 68.65 7.62
C SER A 789 41.74 69.48 7.40
N ALA A 790 41.81 70.80 7.60
CA ALA A 790 40.69 71.72 7.38
C ALA A 790 40.26 71.81 5.90
N PHE A 791 41.21 71.79 4.96
CA PHE A 791 40.88 71.72 3.53
C PHE A 791 40.24 70.39 3.14
N LYS A 792 40.80 69.25 3.58
CA LYS A 792 40.24 67.92 3.28
C LYS A 792 38.85 67.68 3.88
N SER A 793 38.55 68.29 5.03
CA SER A 793 37.20 68.24 5.60
C SER A 793 36.19 69.15 4.90
N GLY A 794 36.63 69.94 3.91
CA GLY A 794 35.79 70.92 3.21
C GLY A 794 35.51 72.19 4.03
N VAL A 795 36.25 72.42 5.12
CA VAL A 795 36.11 73.63 5.96
C VAL A 795 36.73 74.85 5.28
N LEU A 796 37.82 74.65 4.55
CA LEU A 796 38.46 75.66 3.70
C LEU A 796 38.17 75.37 2.22
N SER A 797 37.95 76.42 1.43
CA SER A 797 37.70 76.33 -0.02
C SER A 797 38.97 76.07 -0.82
N ALA A 798 40.13 76.46 -0.30
CA ALA A 798 41.45 76.23 -0.87
C ALA A 798 42.53 76.12 0.23
N LEU A 799 43.73 75.66 -0.15
CA LEU A 799 44.89 75.62 0.76
C LEU A 799 45.48 77.01 1.03
N ASP A 800 45.27 77.95 0.12
CA ASP A 800 45.64 79.37 0.27
C ASP A 800 44.37 80.19 -0.01
N ILE A 801 43.85 80.82 1.04
CA ILE A 801 42.56 81.51 1.04
C ILE A 801 42.70 82.97 0.65
N ASN A 802 43.80 83.63 1.01
CA ASN A 802 44.00 85.04 0.64
C ASN A 802 44.14 85.15 -0.89
N PRO A 803 43.23 85.85 -1.59
CA PRO A 803 43.27 85.99 -3.04
C PRO A 803 44.47 86.82 -3.53
N ARG A 804 45.20 87.48 -2.61
CA ARG A 804 46.38 88.28 -2.91
C ARG A 804 47.69 87.53 -2.64
N HIS A 805 48.65 87.76 -3.53
CA HIS A 805 49.98 87.16 -3.47
C HIS A 805 51.13 88.17 -3.33
N ASP A 806 50.83 89.43 -3.04
CA ASP A 806 51.80 90.51 -2.84
C ASP A 806 52.31 90.62 -1.39
N GLY A 807 51.95 89.65 -0.54
CA GLY A 807 52.34 89.59 0.87
C GLY A 807 51.44 90.40 1.81
N ASN A 808 50.31 90.90 1.31
CA ASN A 808 49.33 91.64 2.08
C ASN A 808 47.94 90.98 2.00
N LEU A 809 47.16 91.16 3.06
CA LEU A 809 45.72 90.92 3.08
C LEU A 809 45.02 92.26 2.86
N LEU A 810 43.99 92.26 2.02
CA LEU A 810 43.16 93.42 1.74
C LEU A 810 41.90 93.34 2.60
N LEU A 811 41.79 94.22 3.58
CA LEU A 811 40.58 94.37 4.38
C LEU A 811 39.62 95.33 3.66
N GLY A 812 38.33 95.03 3.73
CA GLY A 812 37.30 95.81 3.02
C GLY A 812 37.11 95.35 1.58
N ASP A 813 37.58 94.13 1.27
CA ASP A 813 37.29 93.46 0.01
C ASP A 813 35.99 92.68 0.22
N SER A 814 34.90 93.34 -0.12
CA SER A 814 33.56 92.90 0.20
C SER A 814 33.09 91.74 -0.68
N ASN A 815 33.76 91.54 -1.82
CA ASN A 815 33.45 90.54 -2.82
C ASN A 815 34.47 89.38 -2.86
N GLY A 816 35.60 89.51 -2.16
CA GLY A 816 36.64 88.49 -2.01
C GLY A 816 37.50 88.28 -3.27
N ASP A 817 37.57 89.25 -4.19
CA ASP A 817 38.31 89.13 -5.45
C ASP A 817 39.81 89.47 -5.33
N GLY A 818 40.24 89.98 -4.19
CA GLY A 818 41.59 90.41 -3.86
C GLY A 818 42.00 91.74 -4.47
N ILE A 819 41.10 92.47 -5.14
CA ILE A 819 41.35 93.71 -5.85
C ILE A 819 40.87 94.89 -5.00
N ALA A 820 41.72 95.89 -4.79
CA ALA A 820 41.36 97.10 -4.03
C ALA A 820 40.50 98.06 -4.88
N ASN A 821 39.28 97.64 -5.22
CA ASN A 821 38.31 98.39 -6.03
C ASN A 821 37.01 98.75 -5.28
N ASP A 822 36.81 98.21 -4.08
CA ASP A 822 35.68 98.52 -3.21
C ASP A 822 35.80 99.90 -2.51
N ALA A 823 34.71 100.34 -1.88
CA ALA A 823 34.59 101.69 -1.33
C ALA A 823 35.61 101.98 -0.22
N HIS A 824 35.98 100.96 0.56
CA HIS A 824 36.77 101.12 1.79
C HIS A 824 37.87 100.05 1.91
N ASN A 825 39.03 100.29 1.29
CA ASN A 825 40.15 99.35 1.30
C ASN A 825 41.25 99.71 2.33
N LEU A 826 41.81 98.69 2.99
CA LEU A 826 42.95 98.81 3.90
C LEU A 826 43.89 97.60 3.80
N LEU A 827 45.18 97.84 3.56
CA LEU A 827 46.18 96.78 3.44
C LEU A 827 46.88 96.50 4.77
N ILE A 828 46.98 95.22 5.12
CA ILE A 828 47.78 94.72 6.24
C ILE A 828 48.74 93.64 5.76
N SER A 829 50.02 93.73 6.10
CA SER A 829 50.97 92.66 5.74
C SER A 829 50.57 91.32 6.37
N ASN A 830 50.76 90.21 5.64
CA ASN A 830 50.40 88.88 6.14
C ASN A 830 51.12 88.55 7.46
N THR A 831 52.35 89.03 7.61
CA THR A 831 53.13 88.85 8.85
C THR A 831 52.49 89.58 10.03
N LEU A 832 51.99 90.80 9.82
CA LEU A 832 51.33 91.57 10.86
C LEU A 832 49.97 90.99 11.23
N ALA A 833 49.13 90.66 10.24
CA ALA A 833 47.82 90.06 10.48
C ALA A 833 47.95 88.73 11.25
N ALA A 834 48.93 87.88 10.92
CA ALA A 834 49.18 86.61 11.60
C ALA A 834 49.64 86.82 13.05
N SER A 835 50.54 87.79 13.25
CA SER A 835 50.99 88.19 14.58
C SER A 835 49.85 88.73 15.45
N ILE A 836 48.91 89.46 14.86
CA ILE A 836 47.80 90.06 15.61
C ILE A 836 46.77 89.00 15.98
N LEU A 837 46.39 88.10 15.05
CA LEU A 837 45.48 86.98 15.33
C LEU A 837 45.98 86.01 16.41
N SER A 838 47.30 85.82 16.52
CA SER A 838 47.94 84.91 17.48
C SER A 838 48.30 85.54 18.84
N SER A 839 47.98 86.83 19.05
CA SER A 839 48.30 87.57 20.29
C SER A 839 47.14 87.60 21.30
N SER A 840 47.44 87.61 22.62
CA SER A 840 46.42 87.82 23.66
C SER A 840 46.13 89.31 23.86
N THR A 841 44.86 89.71 23.80
CA THR A 841 44.46 91.12 23.83
C THR A 841 44.39 91.68 25.25
N THR A 842 45.24 92.63 25.61
CA THR A 842 44.90 93.59 26.69
C THR A 842 45.28 95.02 26.29
N GLY A 843 44.27 95.89 26.19
CA GLY A 843 44.42 97.35 26.36
C GLY A 843 44.18 98.25 25.14
N ASP A 844 44.36 97.78 23.89
CA ASP A 844 44.14 98.59 22.67
C ASP A 844 42.97 98.05 21.84
N ALA A 845 41.86 98.78 21.84
CA ALA A 845 40.61 98.42 21.18
C ALA A 845 40.76 98.33 19.66
N ARG A 846 41.74 99.04 19.07
CA ARG A 846 42.06 98.92 17.64
C ARG A 846 42.54 97.52 17.27
N ILE A 847 43.34 96.90 18.15
CA ILE A 847 43.84 95.52 17.93
C ILE A 847 42.68 94.54 18.00
N ILE A 848 41.74 94.73 18.93
CA ILE A 848 40.56 93.86 19.09
C ILE A 848 39.67 93.91 17.84
N MET A 849 39.35 95.12 17.36
CA MET A 849 38.58 95.28 16.11
C MET A 849 39.32 94.67 14.92
N LEU A 850 40.62 94.93 14.81
CA LEU A 850 41.44 94.43 13.70
C LEU A 850 41.55 92.91 13.67
N GLN A 851 41.62 92.22 14.82
CA GLN A 851 41.58 90.75 14.86
C GLN A 851 40.28 90.19 14.29
N GLN A 852 39.14 90.78 14.67
CA GLN A 852 37.83 90.35 14.20
C GLN A 852 37.64 90.65 12.72
N ALA A 853 38.09 91.82 12.25
CA ALA A 853 38.05 92.20 10.84
C ALA A 853 38.95 91.31 9.97
N VAL A 854 40.16 90.97 10.43
CA VAL A 854 41.05 90.04 9.69
C VAL A 854 40.41 88.65 9.57
N ALA A 855 39.86 88.12 10.67
CA ALA A 855 39.16 86.83 10.64
C ALA A 855 37.93 86.87 9.72
N ALA A 856 37.21 87.99 9.73
CA ALA A 856 36.07 88.21 8.87
C ALA A 856 36.46 88.27 7.40
N GLN A 857 37.51 89.03 7.04
CA GLN A 857 37.99 89.08 5.66
C GLN A 857 38.40 87.69 5.16
N LEU A 858 39.15 86.92 5.95
CA LEU A 858 39.52 85.54 5.58
C LEU A 858 38.30 84.63 5.40
N ASN A 859 37.21 84.90 6.11
CA ASN A 859 35.94 84.21 5.90
C ASN A 859 35.31 84.59 4.56
N ILE A 860 35.34 85.87 4.18
CA ILE A 860 34.86 86.36 2.89
C ILE A 860 35.66 85.73 1.75
N ASP A 861 36.99 85.77 1.86
CA ASP A 861 37.92 85.17 0.91
C ASP A 861 37.73 83.64 0.79
N ASN A 862 37.32 82.99 1.89
CA ASN A 862 36.92 81.58 1.90
C ASN A 862 35.52 81.32 1.29
N GLY A 863 34.91 82.34 0.67
CA GLY A 863 33.62 82.28 -0.01
C GLY A 863 32.40 82.56 0.86
N LYS A 864 32.57 83.06 2.10
CA LYS A 864 31.41 83.42 2.94
C LYS A 864 30.85 84.79 2.56
N VAL A 865 29.53 84.87 2.44
CA VAL A 865 28.84 86.15 2.23
C VAL A 865 28.75 86.90 3.56
N GLN A 866 29.25 88.14 3.58
CA GLN A 866 29.20 88.99 4.76
C GLN A 866 27.85 89.68 4.97
N PRO A 867 27.55 90.14 6.20
CA PRO A 867 26.34 90.89 6.48
C PRO A 867 26.41 92.35 6.04
N ASN A 868 25.73 92.76 4.96
CA ASN A 868 25.51 94.18 4.58
C ASN A 868 26.77 95.07 4.71
N ASP A 869 27.85 94.70 4.04
CA ASP A 869 29.13 95.42 4.01
C ASP A 869 29.78 95.64 5.40
N LEU A 870 29.48 94.78 6.39
CA LEU A 870 30.05 94.82 7.75
C LEU A 870 31.59 94.94 7.77
N ILE A 871 32.28 94.33 6.81
CA ILE A 871 33.74 94.46 6.70
C ILE A 871 34.18 95.87 6.29
N ASP A 872 33.43 96.53 5.40
CA ASP A 872 33.68 97.91 4.98
C ASP A 872 33.48 98.86 6.16
N GLU A 873 32.42 98.66 6.96
CA GLU A 873 32.16 99.45 8.16
C GLU A 873 33.31 99.34 9.17
N ALA A 874 33.84 98.12 9.35
CA ALA A 874 34.99 97.88 10.21
C ALA A 874 36.25 98.59 9.72
N VAL A 875 36.50 98.61 8.41
CA VAL A 875 37.64 99.31 7.80
C VAL A 875 37.50 100.82 7.92
N MET A 876 36.30 101.38 7.75
CA MET A 876 36.03 102.79 7.98
C MET A 876 36.35 103.20 9.43
N TRP A 877 35.93 102.39 10.40
CA TRP A 877 36.24 102.60 11.82
C TRP A 877 37.75 102.56 12.07
N LEU A 878 38.42 101.53 11.56
CA LEU A 878 39.87 101.32 11.75
C LEU A 878 40.72 102.46 11.17
N THR A 879 40.30 103.04 10.04
CA THR A 879 41.02 104.15 9.38
C THR A 879 40.62 105.53 9.89
N GLY A 880 39.59 105.63 10.74
CA GLY A 880 39.07 106.91 11.21
C GLY A 880 38.55 107.82 10.09
N LYS A 881 38.10 107.23 8.97
CA LYS A 881 37.63 107.95 7.77
C LYS A 881 36.10 108.12 7.78
N GLY A 882 35.60 108.97 6.88
CA GLY A 882 34.16 109.22 6.74
C GLY A 882 33.54 109.84 7.99
N ALA A 883 32.46 109.24 8.46
CA ALA A 883 31.70 109.73 9.61
C ALA A 883 32.48 109.58 10.97
N TRP A 884 33.58 108.83 10.96
CA TRP A 884 34.54 108.68 12.06
C TRP A 884 35.67 109.73 12.08
N SER A 885 35.71 110.63 11.09
CA SER A 885 36.76 111.63 10.94
C SER A 885 36.86 112.63 12.10
N GLY A 886 38.09 113.09 12.39
CA GLY A 886 38.36 114.10 13.42
C GLY A 886 38.43 113.58 14.87
N ASN A 887 38.25 112.27 15.11
CA ASN A 887 38.32 111.70 16.46
C ASN A 887 39.75 111.35 16.92
N GLY A 888 40.74 111.28 16.01
CA GLY A 888 42.15 111.07 16.37
C GLY A 888 42.57 109.60 16.57
N PHE A 889 41.77 108.65 16.07
CA PHE A 889 42.02 107.21 16.16
C PHE A 889 42.04 106.62 14.75
N THR A 890 43.18 106.04 14.38
CA THR A 890 43.37 105.36 13.11
C THR A 890 44.51 104.34 13.26
N VAL A 891 44.46 103.27 12.48
CA VAL A 891 45.57 102.34 12.26
C VAL A 891 46.44 102.74 11.05
N ASP A 892 45.95 103.67 10.23
CA ASP A 892 46.57 104.26 9.04
C ASP A 892 46.76 105.77 9.29
N ALA A 893 47.86 106.13 9.98
CA ALA A 893 48.07 107.50 10.47
C ALA A 893 48.50 108.49 9.38
N ASN A 894 49.18 108.01 8.33
CA ASN A 894 49.61 108.78 7.16
C ASN A 894 48.59 108.75 6.01
N ASN A 895 47.51 107.98 6.16
CA ASN A 895 46.37 107.94 5.25
C ASN A 895 46.75 107.44 3.85
N ASP A 896 47.71 106.51 3.77
CA ASP A 896 48.17 105.91 2.51
C ASP A 896 47.49 104.57 2.20
N GLY A 897 46.57 104.12 3.07
CA GLY A 897 45.82 102.88 2.90
C GLY A 897 46.58 101.64 3.36
N ILE A 898 47.72 101.79 4.05
CA ILE A 898 48.53 100.69 4.55
C ILE A 898 48.68 100.81 6.07
N ILE A 899 48.58 99.68 6.77
CA ILE A 899 48.89 99.62 8.21
C ILE A 899 50.41 99.59 8.39
N ASP A 900 51.01 100.78 8.50
CA ASP A 900 52.44 100.97 8.74
C ASP A 900 52.81 100.66 10.20
N SER A 901 53.44 99.51 10.45
CA SER A 901 53.92 99.14 11.79
C SER A 901 55.32 98.53 11.80
N SER A 902 56.00 98.65 12.94
CA SER A 902 57.28 97.98 13.21
C SER A 902 57.16 97.05 14.42
N GLY A 903 57.41 95.74 14.23
CA GLY A 903 57.57 94.79 15.33
C GLY A 903 56.29 94.34 16.06
N GLY A 904 55.19 94.12 15.32
CA GLY A 904 53.96 93.52 15.86
C GLY A 904 53.06 94.46 16.67
N LYS A 905 53.26 95.78 16.58
CA LYS A 905 52.46 96.81 17.28
C LYS A 905 52.01 97.89 16.32
N LEU A 906 50.73 98.27 16.40
CA LEU A 906 50.16 99.39 15.63
C LEU A 906 50.89 100.70 15.94
N ALA A 907 51.01 101.59 14.95
CA ALA A 907 51.53 102.94 15.16
C ALA A 907 50.53 103.83 15.93
N GLY A 908 51.03 104.82 16.68
CA GLY A 908 50.20 105.79 17.42
C GLY A 908 49.73 105.33 18.81
N SER A 909 49.01 106.23 19.51
CA SER A 909 48.50 105.98 20.87
C SER A 909 47.39 104.92 20.89
N ALA A 910 47.45 104.01 21.85
CA ALA A 910 46.42 102.99 22.05
C ALA A 910 45.05 103.59 22.41
N VAL A 911 43.98 102.91 22.00
CA VAL A 911 42.59 103.28 22.30
C VAL A 911 42.06 102.39 23.40
N ALA A 912 41.65 102.95 24.53
CA ALA A 912 40.99 102.16 25.57
C ALA A 912 39.55 101.82 25.15
N THR A 913 39.07 100.62 25.47
CA THR A 913 37.66 100.19 25.24
C THR A 913 36.66 101.03 26.04
N SER A 914 37.10 101.71 27.10
CA SER A 914 36.30 102.69 27.87
C SER A 914 36.41 104.14 27.35
N GLY A 915 37.18 104.38 26.29
CA GLY A 915 37.38 105.73 25.76
C GLY A 915 36.19 106.22 24.93
N ASN A 916 35.95 107.55 24.95
CA ASN A 916 34.90 108.21 24.13
C ASN A 916 34.99 107.86 22.63
N ALA A 917 36.17 107.50 22.17
CA ALA A 917 36.47 107.01 20.83
C ALA A 917 35.71 105.73 20.44
N TRP A 918 35.76 104.75 21.34
CA TRP A 918 35.21 103.42 21.16
C TRP A 918 33.69 103.42 21.32
N GLN A 919 33.19 104.34 22.15
CA GLN A 919 31.79 104.49 22.51
C GLN A 919 31.04 105.51 21.63
N LYS A 920 31.67 106.07 20.59
CA LYS A 920 31.02 107.02 19.68
C LYS A 920 30.13 106.26 18.70
N TYR A 921 28.86 106.67 18.58
CA TYR A 921 27.89 106.13 17.62
C TYR A 921 27.92 106.94 16.31
N VAL A 922 27.89 106.27 15.16
CA VAL A 922 27.98 106.92 13.85
C VAL A 922 27.37 106.07 12.71
N ASP A 923 26.53 106.68 11.86
CA ASP A 923 25.93 106.09 10.66
C ASP A 923 26.96 105.72 9.58
N VAL A 924 26.81 104.53 9.01
CA VAL A 924 27.75 103.96 8.03
C VAL A 924 27.09 103.68 6.67
N THR A 925 25.74 103.60 6.55
CA THR A 925 25.12 103.13 5.30
C THR A 925 24.69 104.25 4.35
N ASN A 926 24.29 105.45 4.81
CA ASN A 926 24.08 106.60 3.90
C ASN A 926 23.88 107.92 4.68
N PRO A 927 24.86 108.86 4.69
CA PRO A 927 24.71 110.13 5.43
C PRO A 927 23.62 111.08 4.87
N ALA A 928 22.91 110.73 3.79
CA ALA A 928 22.02 111.64 3.08
C ALA A 928 20.52 111.26 3.01
N SER A 929 20.09 110.01 3.25
CA SER A 929 18.65 109.68 3.27
C SER A 929 18.34 108.24 3.67
N ILE A 930 17.70 108.07 4.82
CA ILE A 930 16.50 107.26 5.12
C ILE A 930 15.98 107.82 6.45
N ALA A 931 14.69 107.70 6.74
CA ALA A 931 14.11 108.23 7.98
C ALA A 931 14.70 107.50 9.19
N ASP A 932 15.69 108.14 9.80
CA ASP A 932 16.31 107.85 11.09
C ASP A 932 15.23 107.54 12.14
N TRP A 933 15.03 106.25 12.44
CA TRP A 933 13.96 105.81 13.32
C TRP A 933 14.36 105.84 14.81
N ASN A 934 15.61 106.21 15.15
CA ASN A 934 16.10 106.21 16.53
C ASN A 934 16.94 107.44 16.97
N ASN A 935 16.93 108.54 16.21
CA ASN A 935 17.69 109.78 16.45
C ASN A 935 19.22 109.60 16.33
N GLY A 936 19.71 108.83 15.37
CA GLY A 936 21.13 108.77 15.00
C GLY A 936 21.99 107.97 15.97
N LYS A 937 21.51 106.78 16.37
CA LYS A 937 22.32 105.80 17.11
C LYS A 937 22.60 104.59 16.24
N GLU A 938 23.65 104.70 15.43
CA GLU A 938 24.27 103.61 14.68
C GLU A 938 25.60 103.17 15.32
N ALA A 939 26.01 101.92 15.09
CA ALA A 939 26.98 101.13 15.88
C ALA A 939 28.20 101.90 16.46
N ASP A 940 28.54 101.62 17.72
CA ASP A 940 29.81 102.00 18.32
C ASP A 940 30.89 100.91 18.06
N GLY A 941 32.13 101.16 18.48
CA GLY A 941 33.21 100.19 18.33
C GLY A 941 32.95 98.86 19.05
N GLU A 942 32.17 98.85 20.13
CA GLU A 942 31.79 97.63 20.84
C GLU A 942 30.78 96.80 20.04
N GLY A 943 29.78 97.46 19.47
CA GLY A 943 28.77 96.88 18.60
C GLY A 943 29.38 96.25 17.36
N LEU A 944 30.19 97.01 16.60
CA LEU A 944 30.85 96.52 15.38
C LEU A 944 31.72 95.28 15.68
N LYS A 945 32.49 95.34 16.76
CA LYS A 945 33.32 94.22 17.23
C LYS A 945 32.48 92.98 17.54
N ASN A 946 31.34 93.15 18.23
CA ASN A 946 30.43 92.05 18.55
C ASN A 946 29.79 91.45 17.29
N ALA A 947 29.37 92.27 16.33
CA ALA A 947 28.78 91.81 15.08
C ALA A 947 29.78 90.97 14.25
N LEU A 948 31.01 91.46 14.09
CA LEU A 948 32.09 90.69 13.44
C LEU A 948 32.37 89.38 14.17
N MET A 949 32.45 89.43 15.50
CA MET A 949 32.69 88.23 16.32
C MET A 949 31.57 87.20 16.15
N TRP A 950 30.31 87.63 16.21
CA TRP A 950 29.16 86.76 16.03
C TRP A 950 29.08 86.18 14.62
N TRP A 951 29.41 86.97 13.60
CA TRP A 951 29.47 86.46 12.23
C TRP A 951 30.59 85.41 12.07
N ASN A 952 31.78 85.70 12.60
CA ASN A 952 32.91 84.77 12.59
C ASN A 952 32.61 83.46 13.34
N ASP A 953 31.82 83.53 14.41
CA ASP A 953 31.41 82.41 15.24
C ASP A 953 30.07 81.79 14.80
N GLY A 954 29.57 82.14 13.61
CA GLY A 954 28.35 81.53 13.04
C GLY A 954 27.04 81.88 13.75
N HIS A 955 27.05 82.89 14.62
CA HIS A 955 25.91 83.42 15.37
C HIS A 955 25.23 84.64 14.71
N LEU A 956 25.71 85.04 13.53
CA LEU A 956 25.08 86.05 12.67
C LEU A 956 25.15 85.56 11.21
N VAL A 957 24.03 85.59 10.49
CA VAL A 957 23.98 85.26 9.05
C VAL A 957 23.10 86.26 8.30
N THR A 958 23.28 86.39 6.98
CA THR A 958 22.43 87.24 6.13
C THR A 958 21.80 86.50 4.98
N SER A 959 20.56 86.86 4.70
CA SER A 959 19.90 86.51 3.45
C SER A 959 20.43 87.37 2.30
N THR A 960 20.26 86.88 1.07
CA THR A 960 20.49 87.63 -0.17
C THR A 960 19.65 88.91 -0.30
N SER A 961 18.63 89.10 0.54
CA SER A 961 17.77 90.29 0.61
C SER A 961 18.18 91.32 1.67
N GLY A 962 19.32 91.14 2.34
CA GLY A 962 19.83 92.08 3.34
C GLY A 962 19.20 91.97 4.74
N GLN A 963 18.39 90.93 4.98
CA GLN A 963 17.89 90.61 6.33
C GLN A 963 18.95 89.81 7.09
N VAL A 964 19.14 90.16 8.36
CA VAL A 964 20.05 89.48 9.30
C VAL A 964 19.28 88.54 10.21
N ALA A 965 19.86 87.37 10.47
CA ALA A 965 19.36 86.41 11.44
C ALA A 965 20.45 86.13 12.48
N TYR A 966 20.08 86.11 13.77
CA TYR A 966 21.04 85.92 14.88
C TYR A 966 20.46 85.10 16.04
N ASP A 967 21.32 84.34 16.71
CA ASP A 967 20.99 83.60 17.94
C ASP A 967 21.26 84.49 19.17
N SER A 968 20.21 84.84 19.93
CA SER A 968 20.33 85.67 21.12
C SER A 968 20.97 84.98 22.34
N ASN A 969 21.17 83.65 22.29
CA ASN A 969 21.61 82.86 23.45
C ASN A 969 23.10 82.45 23.40
N GLY A 970 23.83 82.75 22.33
CA GLY A 970 25.30 82.65 22.24
C GLY A 970 25.93 81.34 22.73
N THR A 971 25.24 80.19 22.66
CA THR A 971 25.70 78.93 23.29
C THR A 971 25.61 77.70 22.39
N SER A 972 25.16 77.83 21.14
CA SER A 972 24.99 76.70 20.22
C SER A 972 26.19 76.56 19.27
N ALA A 973 27.09 75.61 19.51
CA ALA A 973 28.10 75.23 18.52
C ALA A 973 27.43 74.39 17.41
N GLY A 974 26.99 75.08 16.35
CA GLY A 974 26.31 74.49 15.19
C GLY A 974 25.50 75.58 14.50
N GLY A 975 25.68 75.73 13.18
CA GLY A 975 25.13 76.83 12.39
C GLY A 975 23.65 77.15 12.68
N ILE A 976 23.28 78.42 12.49
CA ILE A 976 21.94 78.93 12.79
C ILE A 976 20.89 78.20 11.95
N ASN A 977 19.83 77.70 12.60
CA ASN A 977 18.57 77.38 11.93
C ASN A 977 17.79 78.69 11.71
N PRO A 978 17.61 79.19 10.47
CA PRO A 978 16.93 80.45 10.21
C PRO A 978 15.45 80.45 10.65
N ALA A 979 14.86 79.27 10.86
CA ALA A 979 13.46 79.13 11.28
C ALA A 979 13.22 79.41 12.78
N THR A 980 14.26 79.50 13.61
CA THR A 980 14.15 79.59 15.07
C THR A 980 14.77 80.86 15.67
N VAL A 981 15.15 81.84 14.83
CA VAL A 981 15.92 83.02 15.24
C VAL A 981 15.21 84.34 14.88
N ASN A 982 15.63 85.43 15.52
CA ASN A 982 15.09 86.76 15.25
C ASN A 982 15.55 87.25 13.86
N LEU A 983 14.59 87.67 13.04
CA LEU A 983 14.82 88.23 11.71
C LEU A 983 14.63 89.74 11.78
N ASN A 984 15.69 90.49 11.48
CA ASN A 984 15.71 91.94 11.55
C ASN A 984 16.30 92.52 10.25
N THR A 985 15.98 93.77 9.94
CA THR A 985 16.85 94.58 9.06
C THR A 985 18.20 94.82 9.75
N MET A 986 19.29 95.13 9.01
CA MET A 986 20.60 95.40 9.63
C MET A 986 20.51 96.52 10.68
N ASP A 987 19.73 97.56 10.41
CA ASP A 987 19.49 98.66 11.34
C ASP A 987 18.76 98.21 12.62
N GLU A 988 17.78 97.30 12.49
CA GLU A 988 17.07 96.71 13.63
C GLU A 988 17.94 95.72 14.44
N PHE A 989 18.91 95.08 13.81
CA PHE A 989 19.93 94.26 14.48
C PHE A 989 20.82 95.11 15.40
N TRP A 990 21.29 96.27 14.93
CA TRP A 990 22.09 97.19 15.75
C TRP A 990 21.31 97.69 16.99
N VAL A 991 20.02 97.97 16.84
CA VAL A 991 19.13 98.32 17.96
C VAL A 991 19.00 97.16 18.96
N SER A 992 18.85 95.95 18.46
CA SER A 992 18.66 94.76 19.29
C SER A 992 19.93 94.40 20.08
N LEU A 993 21.10 94.54 19.46
CA LEU A 993 22.40 94.36 20.11
C LEU A 993 22.61 95.38 21.25
N HIS A 994 22.11 96.61 21.09
CA HIS A 994 22.18 97.66 22.12
C HIS A 994 21.27 97.38 23.33
N GLN A 995 20.08 96.81 23.12
CA GLN A 995 19.11 96.55 24.20
C GLN A 995 19.49 95.37 25.09
N GLN A 996 20.39 94.50 24.62
CA GLN A 996 20.89 93.37 25.41
C GLN A 996 22.07 93.80 26.29
N THR A 997 21.77 94.19 27.52
CA THR A 997 22.75 94.61 28.55
C THR A 997 23.80 93.55 28.90
N SER A 998 23.57 92.28 28.53
CA SER A 998 24.53 91.18 28.72
C SER A 998 25.66 91.15 27.69
N LEU A 999 25.61 91.96 26.63
CA LEU A 999 26.51 91.85 25.47
C LEU A 999 27.46 93.03 25.27
N THR A 1000 27.27 94.16 25.97
CA THR A 1000 28.15 95.34 25.85
C THR A 1000 29.25 95.40 26.91
N GLY A 1001 29.27 94.48 27.89
CA GLY A 1001 30.32 94.48 28.92
C GLY A 1001 30.41 95.77 29.75
N ILE A 1002 29.37 96.61 29.75
CA ILE A 1002 29.30 97.88 30.49
C ILE A 1002 28.13 97.76 31.47
N ALA A 1003 28.45 97.86 32.77
CA ALA A 1003 27.47 98.03 33.84
C ALA A 1003 26.95 99.47 33.90
#